data_AF-A0A2A5CVK5-F1
#
_entry.id   AF-A0A2A5CVK5-F1
#
_cell.length_a   1.000
_cell.length_b   1.000
_cell.length_c   1.000
_cell.angle_alpha   90.00
_cell.angle_beta   90.00
_cell.angle_gamma   90.00
#
_symmetry.space_group_name_H-M   'P 1'
#
loop_
_entity.id
_entity.type
_entity.pdbx_description
1 polymer ?
#
loop_
_entity_poly.entity_id
_entity_poly.type
_entity_poly.pdbx_seq_one_letter_code
_entity_poly.pdbx_strand_id
1 'polypeptide(L)'
;MKQTNLLSLISPLALAVLLTACSGGGGETVENPDINNPVGGGGGTPSYAGPAPSSDDVQQFKLNVWDNLAADNRCGSCHIENVQSPEFVRADDINLAYSAANTIVNLSNPVDSRMVQKVLGGHNCWLTSDQACADIIQGYITDWAGGALGGAPGVVALFPPPIIDPGASKNFPASSADFETTVYPLLTTYCSACHKETAATPQSPHFASDDVNAAYLAVQSKIDLGTPENSRLVLRLRNEFHNCWDDCSSNATELENAIIDLSNNIPLTQLDPQLVPSKALTLLDGILANSGGRHETNVIAKWDFKAGTGITAFDTSGVNPAMDLTLSGQVNWVGGWGIQIVDGKAQASTTTSRKLFNLMAGSGEYTIEAWVVPANVTQEGPARILSYSGGTTSRNFTLGQTLYNYDFLNRSSSTNENGEPALSTDDAAERLQAALQHVVMTFSPTSGRRLYINGQFTGDVDALEPGTLSDWDDSFAFVLGNEVSSDRLWQGTIRMVAIHNRVLADDQIEDNFRASVGEKFILLFSVSDLLGLNDAYVGFEASQFDNFSYLFNQPFFISLDETSAVDGIDIEGIRLGLNGREVIVGQAYKNLNQTITDSLYDTTTGQSISTLGTIINLEKGSATDEFFLTFERIGNNTNVVIEPPPPPPAPPVDKPAKSDLGLKTFEKIHASLSTITGVAMDQVDVANTYQNVKQALPALTDINTFVSAQQMAVTQLAIEYCNALVNDVTLRQSFFPGFDFTSSVNDAFVLGDRSLVTSPLYNKTMNSNLLSQATSAEVETELSNLMDRLITCDATSSCSNDRTEIVVKAVCAAAIGNAGMLLQ
;
A
#
# COMPACT_ATOMS: atom_id res chain seq x y z
N MET A 1 5.77 -39.43 -56.96
CA MET A 1 7.12 -39.91 -57.35
C MET A 1 7.63 -40.75 -56.18
N LYS A 2 7.51 -42.07 -56.27
CA LYS A 2 8.63 -43.05 -56.37
C LYS A 2 9.67 -42.86 -55.24
N GLN A 3 9.96 -43.82 -54.36
CA GLN A 3 9.71 -45.28 -54.38
C GLN A 3 10.14 -45.91 -53.03
N THR A 4 9.32 -46.84 -52.50
CA THR A 4 9.66 -48.20 -51.95
C THR A 4 10.51 -48.35 -50.66
N ASN A 5 10.34 -49.34 -49.77
CA ASN A 5 9.39 -50.47 -49.59
C ASN A 5 9.70 -51.22 -48.26
N LEU A 6 8.64 -51.82 -47.69
CA LEU A 6 8.49 -53.12 -46.97
C LEU A 6 9.46 -53.53 -45.82
N LEU A 7 8.96 -53.71 -44.59
CA LEU A 7 8.30 -54.93 -44.00
C LEU A 7 9.22 -56.15 -43.83
N SER A 8 9.43 -56.58 -42.58
CA SER A 8 9.18 -57.96 -42.10
C SER A 8 9.50 -58.14 -40.60
N LEU A 9 8.51 -58.64 -39.84
CA LEU A 9 8.67 -59.30 -38.55
C LEU A 9 9.51 -60.58 -38.70
N ILE A 10 10.20 -61.02 -37.63
CA ILE A 10 10.25 -62.41 -37.12
C ILE A 10 11.02 -62.42 -35.78
N SER A 11 10.36 -62.93 -34.73
CA SER A 11 10.97 -63.56 -33.54
C SER A 11 10.82 -65.08 -33.74
N PRO A 12 11.73 -65.98 -33.26
CA PRO A 12 11.69 -66.40 -31.84
C PRO A 12 13.02 -66.92 -31.22
N LEU A 13 13.09 -66.79 -29.88
CA LEU A 13 13.43 -67.81 -28.86
C LEU A 13 14.44 -68.95 -29.17
N ALA A 14 15.54 -69.03 -28.41
CA ALA A 14 16.07 -70.31 -27.88
C ALA A 14 17.05 -70.10 -26.71
N LEU A 15 16.79 -70.84 -25.65
CA LEU A 15 17.36 -70.83 -24.30
C LEU A 15 18.20 -72.12 -24.09
N ALA A 16 19.42 -72.04 -23.54
CA ALA A 16 20.12 -73.07 -22.73
C ALA A 16 21.58 -72.63 -22.46
N VAL A 17 21.92 -72.06 -21.29
CA VAL A 17 22.34 -72.73 -20.02
C VAL A 17 23.74 -73.34 -20.08
N LEU A 18 24.67 -72.77 -19.28
CA LEU A 18 25.45 -73.48 -18.24
C LEU A 18 26.16 -72.48 -17.31
N LEU A 19 25.83 -72.56 -16.01
CA LEU A 19 26.56 -72.01 -14.87
C LEU A 19 27.94 -72.69 -14.77
N THR A 20 29.03 -72.10 -14.25
CA THR A 20 29.23 -71.65 -12.85
C THR A 20 30.49 -70.75 -12.66
N ALA A 21 30.40 -69.90 -11.62
CA ALA A 21 31.44 -69.39 -10.70
C ALA A 21 32.11 -67.99 -10.89
N CYS A 22 31.76 -67.11 -9.93
CA CYS A 22 32.51 -66.00 -9.27
C CYS A 22 32.88 -64.75 -10.10
N SER A 23 32.19 -63.62 -9.98
CA SER A 23 32.21 -62.59 -8.90
C SER A 23 33.42 -61.64 -8.94
N GLY A 24 33.18 -60.35 -9.19
CA GLY A 24 34.08 -59.25 -8.81
C GLY A 24 34.14 -58.09 -9.81
N GLY A 25 33.62 -56.92 -9.40
CA GLY A 25 33.90 -55.63 -10.06
C GLY A 25 32.70 -54.72 -10.32
N GLY A 26 31.87 -54.43 -9.31
CA GLY A 26 30.96 -53.29 -9.35
C GLY A 26 31.75 -52.02 -9.01
N GLY A 27 31.84 -51.08 -9.95
CA GLY A 27 32.45 -49.78 -9.72
C GLY A 27 31.68 -49.00 -8.65
N GLU A 28 32.41 -48.31 -7.78
CA GLU A 28 31.89 -47.46 -6.73
C GLU A 28 30.89 -46.44 -7.32
N THR A 29 29.65 -46.51 -6.85
CA THR A 29 28.68 -45.43 -7.02
C THR A 29 29.16 -44.26 -6.18
N VAL A 30 29.59 -43.18 -6.83
CA VAL A 30 29.88 -41.92 -6.16
C VAL A 30 28.57 -41.41 -5.57
N GLU A 31 28.55 -41.31 -4.24
CA GLU A 31 27.48 -40.69 -3.46
C GLU A 31 27.28 -39.24 -3.95
N ASN A 32 26.04 -38.86 -4.28
CA ASN A 32 25.74 -37.44 -4.50
C ASN A 32 26.05 -36.70 -3.20
N PRO A 33 26.80 -35.59 -3.22
CA PRO A 33 27.09 -34.84 -2.01
C PRO A 33 25.78 -34.33 -1.40
N ASP A 34 25.57 -34.65 -0.13
CA ASP A 34 24.51 -34.12 0.71
C ASP A 34 24.74 -32.61 0.92
N ILE A 35 23.93 -31.80 0.26
CA ILE A 35 23.98 -30.33 0.32
C ILE A 35 23.28 -29.75 1.56
N ASN A 36 22.66 -30.59 2.41
CA ASN A 36 22.00 -30.16 3.65
C ASN A 36 22.92 -30.21 4.88
N ASN A 37 24.18 -30.60 4.71
CA ASN A 37 25.16 -30.64 5.79
C ASN A 37 26.28 -29.60 5.59
N PRO A 38 26.06 -28.32 5.96
CA PRO A 38 27.17 -27.40 6.11
C PRO A 38 27.98 -27.85 7.34
N VAL A 39 29.11 -28.50 7.08
CA VAL A 39 30.16 -28.77 8.06
C VAL A 39 30.55 -27.46 8.73
N GLY A 40 30.04 -27.20 9.94
CA GLY A 40 30.47 -26.04 10.74
C GLY A 40 29.41 -25.40 11.63
N GLY A 41 28.80 -26.14 12.55
CA GLY A 41 28.01 -25.60 13.67
C GLY A 41 27.95 -26.61 14.81
N GLY A 42 28.42 -26.23 16.00
CA GLY A 42 28.64 -27.14 17.13
C GLY A 42 27.37 -27.84 17.63
N GLY A 43 27.25 -29.12 17.28
CA GLY A 43 26.17 -30.03 17.68
C GLY A 43 25.97 -31.07 16.59
N GLY A 44 26.99 -31.93 16.38
CA GLY A 44 26.95 -32.90 15.29
C GLY A 44 25.73 -33.80 15.39
N THR A 45 24.94 -33.88 14.31
CA THR A 45 23.86 -34.85 14.19
C THR A 45 24.41 -36.24 14.51
N PRO A 46 23.79 -37.02 15.42
CA PRO A 46 24.25 -38.37 15.70
C PRO A 46 24.33 -39.16 14.39
N SER A 47 25.45 -39.84 14.14
CA SER A 47 25.56 -40.72 12.98
C SER A 47 24.55 -41.86 13.14
N TYR A 48 23.47 -41.82 12.36
CA TYR A 48 22.46 -42.87 12.35
C TYR A 48 23.11 -44.20 11.92
N ALA A 49 22.97 -45.24 12.75
CA ALA A 49 23.60 -46.55 12.55
C ALA A 49 22.59 -47.71 12.46
N GLY A 50 21.29 -47.39 12.46
CA GLY A 50 20.20 -48.36 12.38
C GLY A 50 19.91 -48.87 10.97
N PRO A 51 18.87 -49.71 10.79
CA PRO A 51 18.45 -50.20 9.48
C PRO A 51 18.04 -49.07 8.53
N ALA A 52 18.15 -49.30 7.22
CA ALA A 52 17.71 -48.34 6.21
C ALA A 52 16.19 -48.04 6.31
N PRO A 53 15.73 -46.87 5.86
CA PRO A 53 14.31 -46.57 5.70
C PRO A 53 13.57 -47.63 4.90
N SER A 54 12.43 -48.09 5.40
CA SER A 54 11.62 -49.15 4.76
C SER A 54 10.74 -48.66 3.60
N SER A 55 10.57 -47.34 3.45
CA SER A 55 9.85 -46.69 2.36
C SER A 55 10.41 -45.30 2.08
N ASP A 56 10.02 -44.72 0.94
CA ASP A 56 10.36 -43.34 0.60
C ASP A 56 9.80 -42.34 1.63
N ASP A 57 8.63 -42.62 2.20
CA ASP A 57 8.04 -41.78 3.25
C ASP A 57 8.86 -41.82 4.55
N VAL A 58 9.37 -42.98 4.95
CA VAL A 58 10.31 -43.08 6.09
C VAL A 58 11.61 -42.31 5.79
N GLN A 59 12.06 -42.31 4.54
CA GLN A 59 13.21 -41.52 4.11
C GLN A 59 12.91 -40.01 4.19
N GLN A 60 11.72 -39.56 3.79
CA GLN A 60 11.30 -38.15 3.93
C GLN A 60 11.19 -37.72 5.39
N PHE A 61 10.60 -38.56 6.25
CA PHE A 61 10.60 -38.32 7.69
C PHE A 61 12.01 -38.17 8.24
N LYS A 62 12.93 -39.06 7.84
CA LYS A 62 14.32 -39.00 8.29
C LYS A 62 14.96 -37.64 7.93
N LEU A 63 14.88 -37.27 6.65
CA LEU A 63 15.52 -36.07 6.11
C LEU A 63 14.96 -34.78 6.72
N ASN A 64 13.64 -34.70 6.88
CA ASN A 64 12.97 -33.46 7.23
C ASN A 64 12.78 -33.31 8.73
N VAL A 65 12.54 -34.40 9.48
CA VAL A 65 12.25 -34.34 10.92
C VAL A 65 13.40 -34.91 11.75
N TRP A 66 13.81 -36.15 11.51
CA TRP A 66 14.77 -36.84 12.38
C TRP A 66 16.15 -36.17 12.36
N ASP A 67 16.71 -35.93 11.17
CA ASP A 67 18.05 -35.35 10.98
C ASP A 67 18.15 -33.95 11.63
N ASN A 68 17.02 -33.24 11.71
CA ASN A 68 16.94 -31.90 12.28
C ASN A 68 16.66 -31.88 13.79
N LEU A 69 16.10 -32.93 14.38
CA LEU A 69 15.69 -32.94 15.81
C LEU A 69 16.50 -33.89 16.69
N ALA A 70 17.26 -34.83 16.09
CA ALA A 70 17.99 -35.88 16.81
C ALA A 70 19.20 -35.39 17.60
N ALA A 71 19.66 -34.15 17.43
CA ALA A 71 20.76 -33.61 18.23
C ALA A 71 20.38 -33.45 19.71
N ASP A 72 21.34 -33.64 20.61
CA ASP A 72 21.14 -33.59 22.07
C ASP A 72 20.62 -32.23 22.56
N ASN A 73 21.03 -31.14 21.89
CA ASN A 73 20.58 -29.78 22.17
C ASN A 73 19.17 -29.46 21.62
N ARG A 74 18.48 -30.47 21.07
CA ARG A 74 17.10 -30.41 20.59
C ARG A 74 16.29 -31.52 21.27
N CYS A 75 15.66 -32.40 20.51
CA CYS A 75 14.82 -33.48 21.05
C CYS A 75 15.62 -34.75 21.43
N GLY A 76 16.85 -34.88 20.91
CA GLY A 76 17.70 -36.07 21.04
C GLY A 76 18.12 -36.44 22.47
N SER A 77 18.03 -35.51 23.41
CA SER A 77 18.35 -35.80 24.82
C SER A 77 17.22 -36.50 25.59
N CYS A 78 15.99 -36.53 25.04
CA CYS A 78 14.82 -37.09 25.73
C CYS A 78 14.05 -38.11 24.89
N HIS A 79 13.84 -37.85 23.61
CA HIS A 79 12.93 -38.63 22.75
C HIS A 79 13.63 -39.75 21.97
N ILE A 80 14.67 -40.32 22.58
CA ILE A 80 15.45 -41.46 22.08
C ILE A 80 15.00 -42.78 22.72
N GLU A 81 15.54 -43.89 22.21
CA GLU A 81 15.19 -45.23 22.64
C GLU A 81 15.40 -45.46 24.15
N ASN A 82 14.38 -46.02 24.81
CA ASN A 82 14.40 -46.38 26.23
C ASN A 82 14.58 -45.21 27.21
N VAL A 83 14.36 -43.97 26.78
CA VAL A 83 14.44 -42.77 27.64
C VAL A 83 13.05 -42.21 27.93
N GLN A 84 12.37 -41.63 26.94
CA GLN A 84 11.04 -41.05 27.12
C GLN A 84 10.17 -41.21 25.88
N SER A 85 8.98 -41.80 26.06
CA SER A 85 7.97 -41.88 25.01
C SER A 85 7.26 -40.54 24.77
N PRO A 86 6.88 -40.22 23.53
CA PRO A 86 7.13 -40.97 22.29
C PRO A 86 8.58 -40.87 21.80
N GLU A 87 9.15 -41.98 21.32
CA GLU A 87 10.56 -42.10 20.93
C GLU A 87 10.79 -41.76 19.44
N PHE A 88 10.41 -40.56 19.03
CA PHE A 88 10.39 -40.16 17.61
C PHE A 88 11.75 -39.70 17.05
N VAL A 89 12.79 -39.56 17.88
CA VAL A 89 14.17 -39.28 17.42
C VAL A 89 15.17 -40.36 17.84
N ARG A 90 14.70 -41.57 18.12
CA ARG A 90 15.55 -42.74 18.41
C ARG A 90 16.57 -43.00 17.29
N ALA A 91 17.78 -43.38 17.65
CA ALA A 91 18.91 -43.51 16.71
C ALA A 91 19.18 -44.95 16.26
N ASP A 92 18.54 -45.93 16.88
CA ASP A 92 18.75 -47.36 16.63
C ASP A 92 17.87 -47.93 15.50
N ASP A 93 16.67 -47.35 15.26
CA ASP A 93 15.78 -47.74 14.15
C ASP A 93 14.85 -46.60 13.71
N ILE A 94 15.07 -46.10 12.50
CA ILE A 94 14.31 -45.02 11.88
C ILE A 94 12.86 -45.40 11.58
N ASN A 95 12.57 -46.68 11.36
CA ASN A 95 11.22 -47.15 11.07
C ASN A 95 10.34 -47.13 12.34
N LEU A 96 10.96 -47.42 13.49
CA LEU A 96 10.31 -47.29 14.79
C LEU A 96 10.17 -45.81 15.19
N ALA A 97 11.16 -44.97 14.87
CA ALA A 97 11.09 -43.52 15.07
C ALA A 97 9.90 -42.91 14.29
N TYR A 98 9.79 -43.26 13.00
CA TYR A 98 8.69 -42.88 12.12
C TYR A 98 7.33 -43.35 12.67
N SER A 99 7.25 -44.59 13.16
CA SER A 99 6.01 -45.12 13.75
C SER A 99 5.59 -44.34 14.99
N ALA A 100 6.55 -43.92 15.83
CA ALA A 100 6.27 -43.08 16.99
C ALA A 100 5.86 -41.66 16.60
N ALA A 101 6.52 -41.05 15.60
CA ALA A 101 6.22 -39.71 15.11
C ALA A 101 4.78 -39.60 14.57
N ASN A 102 4.32 -40.58 13.81
CA ASN A 102 2.95 -40.61 13.26
C ASN A 102 1.84 -40.64 14.32
N THR A 103 2.14 -40.91 15.58
CA THR A 103 1.15 -40.83 16.68
C THR A 103 0.94 -39.41 17.21
N ILE A 104 1.81 -38.47 16.84
CA ILE A 104 1.85 -37.09 17.37
C ILE A 104 1.98 -36.01 16.29
N VAL A 105 2.07 -36.41 15.02
CA VAL A 105 2.17 -35.52 13.86
C VAL A 105 0.88 -35.62 13.04
N ASN A 106 0.39 -34.46 12.60
CA ASN A 106 -0.68 -34.35 11.63
C ASN A 106 -0.11 -33.81 10.31
N LEU A 107 0.12 -34.68 9.32
CA LEU A 107 0.68 -34.27 8.02
C LEU A 107 -0.29 -33.43 7.19
N SER A 108 -1.61 -33.55 7.42
CA SER A 108 -2.61 -32.75 6.73
C SER A 108 -2.74 -31.34 7.32
N ASN A 109 -2.42 -31.17 8.59
CA ASN A 109 -2.36 -29.88 9.26
C ASN A 109 -1.15 -29.81 10.21
N PRO A 110 0.06 -29.48 9.69
CA PRO A 110 1.29 -29.48 10.47
C PRO A 110 1.23 -28.66 11.75
N VAL A 111 0.54 -27.50 11.77
CA VAL A 111 0.46 -26.64 12.96
C VAL A 111 -0.27 -27.32 14.13
N ASP A 112 -1.25 -28.18 13.85
CA ASP A 112 -2.00 -28.93 14.87
C ASP A 112 -1.25 -30.15 15.40
N SER A 113 -0.08 -30.46 14.85
CA SER A 113 0.75 -31.55 15.34
C SER A 113 1.03 -31.36 16.83
N ARG A 114 0.77 -32.40 17.63
CA ARG A 114 1.02 -32.37 19.08
C ARG A 114 2.47 -32.01 19.41
N MET A 115 3.41 -32.38 18.53
CA MET A 115 4.81 -31.98 18.64
C MET A 115 4.98 -30.45 18.60
N VAL A 116 4.34 -29.77 17.63
CA VAL A 116 4.36 -28.31 17.46
C VAL A 116 3.69 -27.64 18.67
N GLN A 117 2.47 -28.04 18.99
CA GLN A 117 1.68 -27.46 20.09
C GLN A 117 2.36 -27.59 21.44
N LYS A 118 3.10 -28.69 21.68
CA LYS A 118 3.86 -28.87 22.92
C LYS A 118 5.01 -27.89 23.05
N VAL A 119 5.79 -27.71 21.99
CA VAL A 119 6.93 -26.78 22.01
C VAL A 119 6.45 -25.34 22.07
N LEU A 120 5.39 -25.01 21.33
CA LEU A 120 4.72 -23.71 21.42
C LEU A 120 4.28 -23.37 22.85
N GLY A 121 3.81 -24.36 23.60
CA GLY A 121 3.47 -24.23 25.02
C GLY A 121 4.65 -24.20 26.01
N GLY A 122 5.89 -24.02 25.53
CA GLY A 122 7.09 -23.87 26.36
C GLY A 122 7.88 -25.15 26.63
N HIS A 123 7.62 -26.24 25.89
CA HIS A 123 8.33 -27.50 26.10
C HIS A 123 9.73 -27.50 25.45
N ASN A 124 10.76 -27.18 26.23
CA ASN A 124 12.18 -27.36 25.89
C ASN A 124 12.60 -26.76 24.53
N CYS A 125 12.13 -25.56 24.21
CA CYS A 125 12.62 -24.82 23.05
C CYS A 125 14.12 -24.50 23.21
N TRP A 126 14.90 -24.68 22.13
CA TRP A 126 16.35 -24.39 22.09
C TRP A 126 16.65 -22.94 21.72
N LEU A 127 15.62 -22.14 21.42
CA LEU A 127 15.70 -20.70 21.18
C LEU A 127 15.06 -19.95 22.37
N THR A 128 15.18 -18.63 22.38
CA THR A 128 14.51 -17.78 23.38
C THR A 128 13.04 -17.50 23.05
N SER A 129 12.53 -18.04 21.94
CA SER A 129 11.14 -17.90 21.51
C SER A 129 10.54 -19.28 21.23
N ASP A 130 9.60 -19.70 22.07
CA ASP A 130 8.86 -20.95 21.90
C ASP A 130 8.10 -20.99 20.57
N GLN A 131 7.55 -19.84 20.16
CA GLN A 131 6.92 -19.65 18.85
C GLN A 131 7.90 -19.97 17.72
N ALA A 132 9.13 -19.46 17.76
CA ALA A 132 10.12 -19.73 16.71
C ALA A 132 10.50 -21.21 16.63
N CYS A 133 10.68 -21.90 17.78
CA CYS A 133 10.91 -23.35 17.77
C CYS A 133 9.71 -24.12 17.18
N ALA A 134 8.48 -23.72 17.53
CA ALA A 134 7.27 -24.33 17.01
C ALA A 134 7.14 -24.14 15.49
N ASP A 135 7.41 -22.94 14.98
CA ASP A 135 7.41 -22.63 13.54
C ASP A 135 8.44 -23.48 12.78
N ILE A 136 9.65 -23.64 13.33
CA ILE A 136 10.70 -24.47 12.73
C ILE A 136 10.25 -25.94 12.67
N ILE A 137 9.67 -26.47 13.74
CA ILE A 137 9.16 -27.86 13.77
C ILE A 137 7.99 -28.03 12.80
N GLN A 138 7.09 -27.04 12.72
CA GLN A 138 6.00 -27.03 11.75
C GLN A 138 6.56 -27.09 10.31
N GLY A 139 7.62 -26.33 10.01
CA GLY A 139 8.33 -26.39 8.73
C GLY A 139 8.82 -27.79 8.41
N TYR A 140 9.54 -28.43 9.33
CA TYR A 140 10.01 -29.81 9.18
C TYR A 140 8.90 -30.82 8.88
N ILE A 141 7.74 -30.66 9.52
CA ILE A 141 6.58 -31.52 9.28
C ILE A 141 5.93 -31.22 7.92
N THR A 142 5.92 -29.95 7.51
CA THR A 142 5.39 -29.52 6.21
C THR A 142 6.23 -30.09 5.07
N ASP A 143 7.56 -30.05 5.19
CA ASP A 143 8.47 -30.63 4.20
C ASP A 143 8.33 -32.15 4.12
N TRP A 144 8.16 -32.82 5.26
CA TRP A 144 7.83 -34.25 5.30
C TRP A 144 6.50 -34.54 4.59
N ALA A 145 5.44 -33.76 4.88
CA ALA A 145 4.14 -33.93 4.26
C ALA A 145 4.16 -33.74 2.73
N GLY A 146 4.90 -32.74 2.23
CA GLY A 146 5.03 -32.46 0.80
C GLY A 146 5.68 -33.62 0.03
N GLY A 147 6.68 -34.29 0.62
CA GLY A 147 7.30 -35.49 0.05
C GLY A 147 6.41 -36.75 0.14
N ALA A 148 5.59 -36.87 1.19
CA ALA A 148 4.75 -38.03 1.45
C ALA A 148 3.43 -38.03 0.65
N LEU A 149 2.83 -36.86 0.43
CA LEU A 149 1.50 -36.72 -0.17
C LEU A 149 1.51 -36.48 -1.69
N GLY A 150 2.67 -36.24 -2.31
CA GLY A 150 2.84 -36.25 -3.76
C GLY A 150 2.02 -35.21 -4.55
N GLY A 151 1.60 -34.12 -3.93
CA GLY A 151 0.74 -33.10 -4.56
C GLY A 151 0.92 -31.71 -3.93
N ALA A 152 0.57 -30.68 -4.69
CA ALA A 152 0.69 -29.28 -4.31
C ALA A 152 0.02 -28.99 -2.94
N PRO A 153 0.70 -28.31 -2.01
CA PRO A 153 0.06 -27.81 -0.80
C PRO A 153 -0.98 -26.76 -1.23
N GLY A 154 -2.15 -26.67 -0.58
CA GLY A 154 -3.02 -25.50 -0.85
C GLY A 154 -4.49 -25.52 -0.49
N VAL A 155 -5.09 -26.62 -0.02
CA VAL A 155 -6.50 -26.56 0.46
C VAL A 155 -6.50 -26.54 1.98
N VAL A 156 -6.81 -25.38 2.55
CA VAL A 156 -7.03 -25.23 4.00
C VAL A 156 -8.27 -26.04 4.36
N ALA A 157 -8.11 -27.08 5.17
CA ALA A 157 -9.23 -27.88 5.64
C ALA A 157 -10.12 -27.04 6.57
N LEU A 158 -11.40 -26.92 6.23
CA LEU A 158 -12.37 -26.19 7.03
C LEU A 158 -12.97 -27.10 8.11
N PHE A 159 -13.14 -26.58 9.31
CA PHE A 159 -13.77 -27.28 10.42
C PHE A 159 -14.75 -26.37 11.18
N PRO A 160 -15.78 -26.93 11.82
CA PRO A 160 -16.75 -26.15 12.59
C PRO A 160 -16.08 -25.32 13.70
N PRO A 161 -16.31 -24.00 13.76
CA PRO A 161 -15.84 -23.18 14.86
C PRO A 161 -16.76 -23.31 16.10
N PRO A 162 -16.38 -22.73 17.25
CA PRO A 162 -17.25 -22.61 18.42
C PRO A 162 -18.57 -21.89 18.09
N ILE A 163 -19.66 -22.34 18.70
CA ILE A 163 -20.99 -21.74 18.55
C ILE A 163 -21.25 -20.82 19.73
N ILE A 164 -21.15 -19.51 19.50
CA ILE A 164 -21.28 -18.46 20.51
C ILE A 164 -22.35 -17.46 20.05
N ASP A 165 -23.29 -17.09 20.91
CA ASP A 165 -24.23 -16.01 20.62
C ASP A 165 -23.54 -14.65 20.83
N PRO A 166 -23.76 -13.65 19.96
CA PRO A 166 -23.16 -12.32 20.15
C PRO A 166 -23.49 -11.73 21.53
N GLY A 167 -22.44 -11.35 22.26
CA GLY A 167 -22.54 -10.86 23.62
C GLY A 167 -22.82 -9.37 23.72
N ALA A 168 -23.31 -8.94 24.88
CA ALA A 168 -23.35 -7.51 25.21
C ALA A 168 -21.96 -7.02 25.60
N SER A 169 -21.56 -5.84 25.11
CA SER A 169 -20.24 -5.28 25.38
C SER A 169 -20.30 -3.83 25.84
N LYS A 170 -19.33 -3.42 26.67
CA LYS A 170 -19.05 -1.99 26.88
C LYS A 170 -18.32 -1.44 25.66
N ASN A 171 -18.69 -0.23 25.28
CA ASN A 171 -18.12 0.46 24.15
C ASN A 171 -17.88 1.93 24.51
N PHE A 172 -16.78 2.52 24.05
CA PHE A 172 -16.49 3.93 24.29
C PHE A 172 -17.65 4.82 23.81
N PRO A 173 -18.23 5.67 24.67
CA PRO A 173 -19.22 6.66 24.28
C PRO A 173 -18.66 7.68 23.29
N ALA A 174 -19.53 8.34 22.53
CA ALA A 174 -19.12 9.46 21.67
C ALA A 174 -18.62 10.68 22.47
N SER A 175 -19.04 10.81 23.73
CA SER A 175 -18.63 11.90 24.62
C SER A 175 -17.45 11.48 25.50
N SER A 176 -16.46 12.36 25.63
CA SER A 176 -15.30 12.19 26.52
C SER A 176 -15.58 12.55 27.99
N ALA A 177 -16.81 12.92 28.36
CA ALA A 177 -17.11 13.49 29.67
C ALA A 177 -16.75 12.56 30.85
N ASP A 178 -17.07 11.26 30.73
CA ASP A 178 -16.70 10.29 31.77
C ASP A 178 -15.17 10.11 31.82
N PHE A 179 -14.48 10.10 30.68
CA PHE A 179 -13.02 10.01 30.61
C PHE A 179 -12.34 11.22 31.27
N GLU A 180 -12.85 12.43 31.02
CA GLU A 180 -12.35 13.69 31.56
C GLU A 180 -12.31 13.68 33.10
N THR A 181 -13.29 13.04 33.73
CA THR A 181 -13.44 13.04 35.19
C THR A 181 -12.79 11.84 35.87
N THR A 182 -12.42 10.80 35.12
CA THR A 182 -11.91 9.52 35.66
C THR A 182 -10.43 9.33 35.36
N VAL A 183 -10.09 8.97 34.12
CA VAL A 183 -8.73 8.56 33.72
C VAL A 183 -7.86 9.75 33.31
N TYR A 184 -8.43 10.74 32.63
CA TYR A 184 -7.70 11.88 32.09
C TYR A 184 -6.85 12.65 33.14
N PRO A 185 -7.31 12.90 34.38
CA PRO A 185 -6.51 13.61 35.38
C PRO A 185 -5.17 12.93 35.70
N LEU A 186 -5.17 11.59 35.76
CA LEU A 186 -3.95 10.81 35.97
C LEU A 186 -2.98 10.93 34.79
N LEU A 187 -3.51 10.83 33.56
CA LEU A 187 -2.69 10.94 32.34
C LEU A 187 -2.07 12.32 32.19
N THR A 188 -2.82 13.39 32.46
CA THR A 188 -2.28 14.75 32.39
C THR A 188 -1.27 15.04 33.49
N THR A 189 -1.45 14.45 34.68
CA THR A 189 -0.55 14.67 35.82
C THR A 189 0.78 13.94 35.63
N TYR A 190 0.73 12.68 35.19
CA TYR A 190 1.91 11.80 35.23
C TYR A 190 2.50 11.49 33.85
N CYS A 191 1.75 11.68 32.75
CA CYS A 191 2.20 11.28 31.42
C CYS A 191 2.43 12.46 30.46
N SER A 192 1.96 13.67 30.78
CA SER A 192 2.01 14.84 29.88
C SER A 192 3.42 15.33 29.52
N ALA A 193 4.44 14.96 30.29
CA ALA A 193 5.83 15.27 29.97
C ALA A 193 6.34 14.60 28.69
N CYS A 194 5.69 13.52 28.23
CA CYS A 194 6.03 12.78 27.00
C CYS A 194 4.81 12.60 26.08
N HIS A 195 3.64 12.26 26.62
CA HIS A 195 2.43 11.91 25.84
C HIS A 195 1.53 13.10 25.53
N LYS A 196 2.16 14.27 25.34
CA LYS A 196 1.54 15.52 24.92
C LYS A 196 2.28 16.05 23.70
N GLU A 197 1.56 16.64 22.76
CA GLU A 197 2.09 17.15 21.49
C GLU A 197 3.16 18.23 21.71
N THR A 198 3.00 19.02 22.78
CA THR A 198 3.90 20.13 23.13
C THR A 198 5.00 19.72 24.14
N ALA A 199 5.16 18.43 24.42
CA ALA A 199 6.22 17.95 25.30
C ALA A 199 7.62 18.28 24.71
N ALA A 200 8.65 18.31 25.57
CA ALA A 200 10.02 18.52 25.10
C ALA A 200 10.50 17.35 24.20
N THR A 201 10.00 16.14 24.46
CA THR A 201 10.22 14.93 23.66
C THR A 201 8.89 14.22 23.42
N PRO A 202 8.05 14.70 22.48
CA PRO A 202 6.71 14.16 22.24
C PRO A 202 6.77 12.68 21.84
N GLN A 203 5.93 11.86 22.46
CA GLN A 203 5.73 10.45 22.18
C GLN A 203 4.26 10.19 21.86
N SER A 204 3.99 9.61 20.71
CA SER A 204 2.66 9.11 20.35
C SER A 204 2.38 7.79 21.09
N PRO A 205 1.12 7.48 21.48
CA PRO A 205 -0.09 8.30 21.35
C PRO A 205 -0.16 9.46 22.34
N HIS A 206 -0.79 10.58 21.93
CA HIS A 206 -0.91 11.80 22.72
C HIS A 206 -2.14 11.79 23.65
N PHE A 207 -2.27 10.76 24.48
CA PHE A 207 -3.40 10.60 25.41
C PHE A 207 -3.36 11.54 26.63
N ALA A 208 -2.37 12.42 26.72
CA ALA A 208 -2.25 13.47 27.73
C ALA A 208 -2.24 14.88 27.11
N SER A 209 -2.84 15.03 25.92
CA SER A 209 -3.10 16.31 25.25
C SER A 209 -3.90 17.27 26.14
N ASP A 210 -3.77 18.60 25.94
CA ASP A 210 -4.64 19.58 26.63
C ASP A 210 -6.07 19.59 26.08
N ASP A 211 -6.28 19.10 24.85
CA ASP A 211 -7.61 18.87 24.29
C ASP A 211 -8.10 17.50 24.75
N VAL A 212 -9.07 17.51 25.66
CA VAL A 212 -9.63 16.28 26.24
C VAL A 212 -10.25 15.35 25.19
N ASN A 213 -10.83 15.89 24.10
CA ASN A 213 -11.40 15.06 23.04
C ASN A 213 -10.29 14.38 22.24
N ALA A 214 -9.20 15.10 21.95
CA ALA A 214 -8.04 14.53 21.28
C ALA A 214 -7.36 13.46 22.15
N ALA A 215 -7.16 13.73 23.44
CA ALA A 215 -6.65 12.77 24.40
C ALA A 215 -7.55 11.53 24.53
N TYR A 216 -8.87 11.73 24.56
CA TYR A 216 -9.85 10.64 24.62
C TYR A 216 -9.74 9.73 23.40
N LEU A 217 -9.73 10.27 22.19
CA LEU A 217 -9.57 9.47 20.97
C LEU A 217 -8.23 8.72 20.96
N ALA A 218 -7.14 9.37 21.40
CA ALA A 218 -5.81 8.76 21.43
C ALA A 218 -5.66 7.63 22.45
N VAL A 219 -6.49 7.60 23.50
CA VAL A 219 -6.38 6.61 24.59
C VAL A 219 -7.23 5.36 24.38
N GLN A 220 -8.29 5.41 23.57
CA GLN A 220 -9.27 4.33 23.45
C GLN A 220 -8.62 2.96 23.17
N SER A 221 -7.68 2.91 22.22
CA SER A 221 -6.97 1.68 21.86
C SER A 221 -6.00 1.16 22.96
N LYS A 222 -5.91 1.83 24.10
CA LYS A 222 -4.98 1.53 25.21
C LYS A 222 -5.73 1.15 26.49
N ILE A 223 -7.05 1.23 26.48
CA ILE A 223 -7.93 0.90 27.60
C ILE A 223 -8.84 -0.25 27.21
N ASP A 224 -8.84 -1.31 28.02
CA ASP A 224 -9.81 -2.39 27.94
C ASP A 224 -10.96 -2.08 28.91
N LEU A 225 -12.14 -1.76 28.37
CA LEU A 225 -13.33 -1.46 29.18
C LEU A 225 -13.93 -2.72 29.84
N GLY A 226 -13.70 -3.90 29.28
CA GLY A 226 -14.23 -5.17 29.80
C GLY A 226 -13.34 -5.76 30.89
N THR A 227 -12.03 -5.57 30.77
CA THR A 227 -11.03 -6.10 31.71
C THR A 227 -9.97 -5.02 32.00
N PRO A 228 -10.29 -4.02 32.83
CA PRO A 228 -9.44 -2.85 33.11
C PRO A 228 -7.98 -3.16 33.45
N GLU A 229 -7.72 -4.27 34.15
CA GLU A 229 -6.38 -4.73 34.52
C GLU A 229 -5.49 -5.08 33.31
N ASN A 230 -6.09 -5.42 32.17
CA ASN A 230 -5.40 -5.73 30.91
C ASN A 230 -5.12 -4.49 30.06
N SER A 231 -5.59 -3.31 30.48
CA SER A 231 -5.34 -2.06 29.76
C SER A 231 -3.84 -1.81 29.58
N ARG A 232 -3.41 -1.41 28.38
CA ARG A 232 -1.99 -1.19 28.06
C ARG A 232 -1.33 -0.21 29.03
N LEU A 233 -2.07 0.82 29.43
CA LEU A 233 -1.60 1.82 30.39
C LEU A 233 -1.27 1.21 31.77
N VAL A 234 -2.08 0.24 32.20
CA VAL A 234 -1.93 -0.47 33.48
C VAL A 234 -0.75 -1.44 33.41
N LEU A 235 -0.69 -2.27 32.35
CA LEU A 235 0.39 -3.24 32.14
C LEU A 235 1.76 -2.56 32.01
N ARG A 236 1.82 -1.37 31.36
CA ARG A 236 3.05 -0.58 31.24
C ARG A 236 3.63 -0.19 32.60
N LEU A 237 2.79 0.16 33.56
CA LEU A 237 3.24 0.47 34.91
C LEU A 237 3.56 -0.82 35.68
N ARG A 238 2.62 -1.77 35.70
CA ARG A 238 2.68 -2.98 36.54
C ARG A 238 3.79 -3.94 36.15
N ASN A 239 3.93 -4.22 34.86
CA ASN A 239 4.77 -5.29 34.34
C ASN A 239 6.05 -4.75 33.69
N GLU A 240 6.01 -3.53 33.16
CA GLU A 240 7.13 -2.95 32.40
C GLU A 240 7.82 -1.79 33.12
N PHE A 241 7.35 -1.42 34.32
CA PHE A 241 7.96 -0.42 35.18
C PHE A 241 8.17 0.94 34.49
N HIS A 242 7.25 1.33 33.61
CA HIS A 242 7.40 2.47 32.73
C HIS A 242 7.18 3.81 33.45
N ASN A 243 8.26 4.50 33.82
CA ASN A 243 8.25 5.88 34.35
C ASN A 243 7.22 6.11 35.48
N CYS A 244 7.11 5.16 36.40
CA CYS A 244 6.22 5.26 37.56
C CYS A 244 6.59 6.49 38.40
N TRP A 245 5.59 7.22 38.90
CA TRP A 245 5.80 8.37 39.77
C TRP A 245 6.15 8.02 41.22
N ASP A 246 5.81 6.80 41.67
CA ASP A 246 6.10 6.25 43.00
C ASP A 246 6.31 4.73 42.86
N ASP A 247 5.52 3.90 43.55
CA ASP A 247 5.55 2.45 43.43
C ASP A 247 4.74 1.97 42.22
N CYS A 248 5.38 1.29 41.28
CA CYS A 248 4.76 0.87 40.02
C CYS A 248 3.50 0.00 40.22
N SER A 249 3.47 -0.86 41.25
CA SER A 249 2.31 -1.71 41.53
C SER A 249 1.14 -0.87 42.05
N SER A 250 1.40 0.06 42.97
CA SER A 250 0.41 1.00 43.49
C SER A 250 -0.13 1.91 42.37
N ASN A 251 0.76 2.46 41.56
CA ASN A 251 0.41 3.37 40.46
C ASN A 251 -0.42 2.70 39.37
N ALA A 252 -0.07 1.45 39.03
CA ALA A 252 -0.87 0.66 38.12
C ALA A 252 -2.26 0.37 38.68
N THR A 253 -2.37 0.12 39.99
CA THR A 253 -3.65 -0.10 40.68
C THR A 253 -4.49 1.18 40.70
N GLU A 254 -3.88 2.34 40.91
CA GLU A 254 -4.56 3.64 40.82
C GLU A 254 -5.13 3.89 39.42
N LEU A 255 -4.33 3.63 38.38
CA LEU A 255 -4.77 3.80 37.00
C LEU A 255 -5.83 2.77 36.59
N GLU A 256 -5.71 1.52 37.06
CA GLU A 256 -6.72 0.48 36.87
C GLU A 256 -8.06 0.88 37.50
N ASN A 257 -8.04 1.37 38.74
CA ASN A 257 -9.25 1.83 39.43
C ASN A 257 -9.93 2.99 38.68
N ALA A 258 -9.16 3.94 38.15
CA ALA A 258 -9.72 5.01 37.33
C ALA A 258 -10.39 4.49 36.05
N ILE A 259 -9.82 3.45 35.44
CA ILE A 259 -10.42 2.77 34.27
C ILE A 259 -11.66 1.96 34.67
N ILE A 260 -11.67 1.33 35.84
CA ILE A 260 -12.86 0.67 36.41
C ILE A 260 -13.98 1.70 36.59
N ASP A 261 -13.68 2.87 37.13
CA ASP A 261 -14.67 3.95 37.31
C ASP A 261 -15.22 4.44 35.98
N LEU A 262 -14.35 4.67 34.98
CA LEU A 262 -14.77 4.98 33.60
C LEU A 262 -15.68 3.88 33.05
N SER A 263 -15.25 2.62 33.16
CA SER A 263 -15.98 1.46 32.65
C SER A 263 -17.35 1.33 33.32
N ASN A 264 -17.46 1.56 34.62
CA ASN A 264 -18.73 1.43 35.36
C ASN A 264 -19.79 2.47 34.93
N ASN A 265 -19.37 3.63 34.43
CA ASN A 265 -20.28 4.63 33.87
C ASN A 265 -20.78 4.29 32.46
N ILE A 266 -20.14 3.31 31.79
CA ILE A 266 -20.48 2.92 30.43
C ILE A 266 -21.49 1.75 30.47
N PRO A 267 -22.71 1.94 29.96
CA PRO A 267 -23.68 0.86 29.88
C PRO A 267 -23.24 -0.21 28.88
N LEU A 268 -23.66 -1.46 29.13
CA LEU A 268 -23.52 -2.52 28.14
C LEU A 268 -24.36 -2.18 26.90
N THR A 269 -23.71 -2.16 25.75
CA THR A 269 -24.37 -2.16 24.45
C THR A 269 -24.96 -3.56 24.26
N GLN A 270 -26.28 -3.64 24.26
CA GLN A 270 -27.01 -4.85 23.97
C GLN A 270 -27.21 -4.96 22.47
N LEU A 271 -27.18 -6.19 21.94
CA LEU A 271 -27.55 -6.44 20.56
C LEU A 271 -29.01 -6.04 20.34
N ASP A 272 -29.28 -5.28 19.28
CA ASP A 272 -30.65 -4.90 18.94
C ASP A 272 -31.47 -6.17 18.61
N PRO A 273 -32.56 -6.44 19.35
CA PRO A 273 -33.39 -7.63 19.14
C PRO A 273 -34.05 -7.73 17.75
N GLN A 274 -34.08 -6.66 16.97
CA GLN A 274 -34.62 -6.65 15.60
C GLN A 274 -33.63 -7.20 14.57
N LEU A 275 -32.34 -7.29 14.92
CA LEU A 275 -31.32 -7.82 14.03
C LEU A 275 -31.53 -9.31 13.80
N VAL A 276 -31.07 -9.78 12.64
CA VAL A 276 -30.94 -11.21 12.32
C VAL A 276 -29.44 -11.53 12.35
N PRO A 277 -28.88 -11.91 13.51
CA PRO A 277 -27.44 -12.13 13.65
C PRO A 277 -27.02 -13.57 13.32
N SER A 278 -25.82 -13.73 12.80
CA SER A 278 -25.09 -15.01 12.86
C SER A 278 -24.62 -15.31 14.30
N LYS A 279 -24.01 -16.47 14.48
CA LYS A 279 -23.13 -16.70 15.65
C LYS A 279 -21.89 -15.83 15.59
N ALA A 280 -21.29 -15.59 16.75
CA ALA A 280 -20.12 -14.76 16.93
C ALA A 280 -18.82 -15.57 16.95
N LEU A 281 -17.72 -14.90 16.59
CA LEU A 281 -16.36 -15.43 16.59
C LEU A 281 -15.36 -14.36 17.00
N THR A 282 -14.26 -14.75 17.63
CA THR A 282 -13.05 -13.93 17.72
C THR A 282 -12.13 -14.22 16.52
N LEU A 283 -11.10 -13.39 16.32
CA LEU A 283 -10.12 -13.66 15.26
C LEU A 283 -9.41 -15.02 15.47
N LEU A 284 -9.18 -15.39 16.73
CA LEU A 284 -8.49 -16.63 17.12
C LEU A 284 -9.36 -17.88 16.99
N ASP A 285 -10.68 -17.73 16.86
CA ASP A 285 -11.57 -18.85 16.51
C ASP A 285 -11.50 -19.20 15.02
N GLY A 286 -10.79 -18.38 14.24
CA GLY A 286 -10.60 -18.58 12.82
C GLY A 286 -9.58 -19.65 12.46
N ILE A 287 -9.73 -20.21 11.27
CA ILE A 287 -8.83 -21.22 10.73
C ILE A 287 -7.66 -20.49 10.06
N LEU A 288 -6.43 -20.73 10.51
CA LEU A 288 -5.25 -20.12 9.89
C LEU A 288 -5.17 -20.48 8.40
N ALA A 289 -5.39 -19.47 7.55
CA ALA A 289 -5.43 -19.64 6.10
C ALA A 289 -4.03 -19.85 5.49
N ASN A 290 -2.98 -19.47 6.23
CA ASN A 290 -1.60 -19.39 5.74
C ASN A 290 -0.77 -20.63 6.08
N SER A 291 -1.41 -21.72 6.53
CA SER A 291 -0.75 -22.96 6.95
C SER A 291 -0.34 -23.87 5.79
N GLY A 292 -0.57 -23.47 4.53
CA GLY A 292 -0.16 -24.19 3.32
C GLY A 292 -0.32 -23.34 2.05
N GLY A 293 0.11 -23.87 0.90
CA GLY A 293 -0.05 -23.23 -0.41
C GLY A 293 1.18 -22.52 -0.96
N ARG A 294 2.15 -22.19 -0.10
CA ARG A 294 3.42 -21.58 -0.52
C ARG A 294 4.42 -22.65 -0.95
N HIS A 295 5.10 -22.42 -2.07
CA HIS A 295 6.30 -23.12 -2.49
C HIS A 295 7.49 -22.66 -1.63
N GLU A 296 7.78 -23.42 -0.59
CA GLU A 296 8.86 -23.16 0.36
C GLU A 296 10.07 -24.08 0.12
N THR A 297 10.08 -24.83 -0.98
CA THR A 297 11.25 -25.65 -1.35
C THR A 297 12.48 -24.78 -1.53
N ASN A 298 13.64 -25.31 -1.12
CA ASN A 298 14.95 -24.66 -1.27
C ASN A 298 15.10 -23.35 -0.47
N VAL A 299 14.19 -23.04 0.46
CA VAL A 299 14.32 -21.93 1.41
C VAL A 299 15.49 -22.22 2.35
N ILE A 300 16.45 -21.30 2.40
CA ILE A 300 17.65 -21.40 3.24
C ILE A 300 17.68 -20.37 4.37
N ALA A 301 16.80 -19.36 4.33
CA ALA A 301 16.57 -18.39 5.40
C ALA A 301 15.15 -17.82 5.27
N LYS A 302 14.44 -17.67 6.39
CA LYS A 302 13.06 -17.17 6.40
C LYS A 302 12.76 -16.37 7.66
N TRP A 303 12.09 -15.24 7.53
CA TRP A 303 11.57 -14.47 8.66
C TRP A 303 10.12 -14.08 8.40
N ASP A 304 9.21 -14.66 9.17
CA ASP A 304 7.79 -14.31 9.20
C ASP A 304 7.45 -13.29 10.30
N PHE A 305 8.43 -12.93 11.13
CA PHE A 305 8.28 -11.92 12.20
C PHE A 305 7.16 -12.23 13.22
N LYS A 306 6.92 -13.52 13.52
CA LYS A 306 5.90 -13.96 14.48
C LYS A 306 6.27 -13.74 15.94
N ALA A 307 7.53 -13.47 16.27
CA ALA A 307 7.97 -13.26 17.65
C ALA A 307 7.28 -12.06 18.32
N GLY A 308 6.94 -11.02 17.55
CA GLY A 308 6.08 -9.89 17.96
C GLY A 308 6.63 -8.99 19.07
N THR A 309 7.75 -9.35 19.69
CA THR A 309 8.35 -8.68 20.85
C THR A 309 9.86 -8.91 20.89
N GLY A 310 10.55 -8.17 21.76
CA GLY A 310 12.01 -8.25 21.89
C GLY A 310 12.75 -7.61 20.71
N ILE A 311 14.03 -7.94 20.58
CA ILE A 311 14.95 -7.36 19.59
C ILE A 311 15.48 -8.40 18.59
N THR A 312 14.90 -9.58 18.53
CA THR A 312 15.36 -10.66 17.65
C THR A 312 14.24 -11.11 16.73
N ALA A 313 14.48 -11.09 15.42
CA ALA A 313 13.67 -11.80 14.44
C ALA A 313 14.37 -13.11 14.08
N PHE A 314 13.74 -14.23 14.42
CA PHE A 314 14.33 -15.56 14.27
C PHE A 314 14.23 -16.07 12.82
N ASP A 315 15.30 -16.71 12.35
CA ASP A 315 15.29 -17.45 11.09
C ASP A 315 14.55 -18.78 11.28
N THR A 316 13.33 -18.85 10.76
CA THR A 316 12.42 -20.00 10.89
C THR A 316 12.54 -20.99 9.73
N SER A 317 13.53 -20.85 8.83
CA SER A 317 13.75 -21.78 7.72
C SER A 317 14.13 -23.20 8.17
N GLY A 318 14.59 -23.35 9.41
CA GLY A 318 15.09 -24.62 9.93
C GLY A 318 16.48 -25.02 9.41
N VAL A 319 17.11 -24.22 8.54
CA VAL A 319 18.44 -24.48 7.97
C VAL A 319 19.55 -23.83 8.82
N ASN A 320 20.53 -24.62 9.25
CA ASN A 320 21.62 -24.17 10.11
C ASN A 320 22.84 -23.62 9.32
N PRO A 321 23.63 -22.70 9.90
CA PRO A 321 23.32 -21.97 11.12
C PRO A 321 22.12 -21.03 10.92
N ALA A 322 21.25 -20.92 11.92
CA ALA A 322 20.13 -19.98 11.89
C ALA A 322 20.66 -18.55 11.72
N MET A 323 20.07 -17.80 10.80
CA MET A 323 20.46 -16.44 10.46
C MET A 323 19.55 -15.42 11.14
N ASP A 324 19.45 -15.49 12.46
CA ASP A 324 18.63 -14.57 13.25
C ASP A 324 19.08 -13.11 13.05
N LEU A 325 18.10 -12.20 12.99
CA LEU A 325 18.32 -10.76 12.82
C LEU A 325 18.17 -10.05 14.16
N THR A 326 19.14 -9.20 14.50
CA THR A 326 19.03 -8.28 15.62
C THR A 326 18.44 -6.95 15.15
N LEU A 327 17.38 -6.51 15.82
CA LEU A 327 16.72 -5.23 15.60
C LEU A 327 17.50 -4.12 16.32
N SER A 328 17.74 -3.00 15.62
CA SER A 328 18.46 -1.85 16.17
C SER A 328 17.89 -0.53 15.62
N GLY A 329 18.00 0.55 16.40
CA GLY A 329 17.35 1.83 16.08
C GLY A 329 15.84 1.80 16.36
N GLN A 330 15.06 2.59 15.61
CA GLN A 330 13.60 2.60 15.69
C GLN A 330 13.00 1.56 14.74
N VAL A 331 12.79 0.35 15.27
CA VAL A 331 12.07 -0.74 14.62
C VAL A 331 10.92 -1.18 15.53
N ASN A 332 9.71 -1.21 14.99
CA ASN A 332 8.50 -1.60 15.73
C ASN A 332 7.99 -2.94 15.22
N TRP A 333 7.51 -3.80 16.12
CA TRP A 333 6.69 -4.95 15.71
C TRP A 333 5.31 -4.48 15.25
N VAL A 334 4.73 -5.15 14.25
CA VAL A 334 3.41 -4.85 13.70
C VAL A 334 2.45 -6.01 13.98
N GLY A 335 1.21 -5.70 14.35
CA GLY A 335 0.15 -6.69 14.54
C GLY A 335 -0.15 -7.45 13.23
N GLY A 336 -0.53 -8.74 13.33
CA GLY A 336 -0.67 -9.63 12.18
C GLY A 336 0.66 -10.07 11.54
N TRP A 337 1.73 -10.07 12.34
CA TRP A 337 3.14 -10.39 12.02
C TRP A 337 3.85 -9.37 11.13
N GLY A 338 5.09 -9.01 11.48
CA GLY A 338 5.91 -8.08 10.70
C GLY A 338 6.74 -7.13 11.56
N ILE A 339 7.62 -6.39 10.89
CA ILE A 339 8.38 -5.28 11.48
C ILE A 339 8.23 -4.01 10.64
N GLN A 340 8.15 -2.86 11.30
CA GLN A 340 8.18 -1.54 10.70
C GLN A 340 9.52 -0.87 10.96
N ILE A 341 10.18 -0.42 9.89
CA ILE A 341 11.41 0.36 9.94
C ILE A 341 11.04 1.85 9.89
N VAL A 342 11.40 2.59 10.94
CA VAL A 342 11.21 4.04 11.01
C VAL A 342 12.57 4.74 10.87
N ASP A 343 13.53 4.36 11.71
CA ASP A 343 14.91 4.87 11.70
C ASP A 343 15.84 3.80 12.33
N GLY A 344 15.97 2.67 11.65
CA GLY A 344 16.62 1.49 12.21
C GLY A 344 16.93 0.44 11.15
N LYS A 345 17.25 -0.78 11.61
CA LYS A 345 17.52 -1.95 10.76
C LYS A 345 17.40 -3.26 11.53
N ALA A 346 17.16 -4.35 10.81
CA ALA A 346 17.30 -5.73 11.29
C ALA A 346 18.52 -6.37 10.63
N GLN A 347 19.50 -6.86 11.38
CA GLN A 347 20.78 -7.29 10.81
C GLN A 347 21.25 -8.64 11.39
N ALA A 348 21.70 -9.54 10.52
CA ALA A 348 22.39 -10.77 10.91
C ALA A 348 23.87 -10.52 11.20
N SER A 349 24.52 -11.45 11.91
CA SER A 349 25.98 -11.47 12.01
C SER A 349 26.62 -11.84 10.67
N THR A 350 27.87 -11.42 10.43
CA THR A 350 28.64 -11.86 9.25
C THR A 350 28.86 -13.38 9.24
N THR A 351 29.06 -13.98 10.42
CA THR A 351 29.25 -15.43 10.58
C THR A 351 28.03 -16.22 10.12
N THR A 352 26.83 -15.85 10.57
CA THR A 352 25.59 -16.54 10.17
C THR A 352 25.19 -16.19 8.74
N SER A 353 25.50 -14.97 8.28
CA SER A 353 25.28 -14.54 6.88
C SER A 353 26.06 -15.33 5.86
N ARG A 354 27.21 -15.90 6.23
CA ARG A 354 28.03 -16.79 5.37
C ARG A 354 27.25 -17.99 4.82
N LYS A 355 26.16 -18.42 5.49
CA LYS A 355 25.23 -19.44 4.99
C LYS A 355 24.75 -19.11 3.56
N LEU A 356 24.43 -17.84 3.31
CA LEU A 356 23.99 -17.36 2.00
C LEU A 356 25.06 -17.58 0.93
N PHE A 357 26.31 -17.20 1.20
CA PHE A 357 27.42 -17.45 0.28
C PHE A 357 27.59 -18.95 0.00
N ASN A 358 27.69 -19.77 1.05
CA ASN A 358 27.94 -21.21 0.89
C ASN A 358 26.87 -21.92 0.05
N LEU A 359 25.60 -21.59 0.25
CA LEU A 359 24.49 -22.29 -0.40
C LEU A 359 24.12 -21.70 -1.76
N MET A 360 24.21 -20.37 -1.95
CA MET A 360 23.82 -19.70 -3.21
C MET A 360 24.98 -19.59 -4.20
N ALA A 361 26.21 -19.34 -3.74
CA ALA A 361 27.37 -19.40 -4.65
C ALA A 361 27.61 -20.85 -5.13
N GLY A 362 27.26 -21.83 -4.29
CA GLY A 362 27.30 -23.25 -4.63
C GLY A 362 26.27 -23.67 -5.68
N SER A 363 25.03 -23.16 -5.60
CA SER A 363 23.99 -23.41 -6.62
C SER A 363 24.18 -22.57 -7.88
N GLY A 364 24.81 -21.39 -7.75
CA GLY A 364 25.02 -20.41 -8.82
C GLY A 364 23.80 -19.56 -9.15
N GLU A 365 22.68 -19.77 -8.45
CA GLU A 365 21.38 -19.17 -8.72
C GLU A 365 20.58 -19.02 -7.42
N TYR A 366 19.64 -18.09 -7.37
CA TYR A 366 18.85 -17.85 -6.16
C TYR A 366 17.57 -17.07 -6.42
N THR A 367 16.68 -17.08 -5.41
CA THR A 367 15.50 -16.21 -5.33
C THR A 367 15.48 -15.47 -4.00
N ILE A 368 15.16 -14.19 -4.04
CA ILE A 368 14.80 -13.38 -2.89
C ILE A 368 13.32 -13.07 -3.00
N GLU A 369 12.55 -13.44 -1.99
CA GLU A 369 11.13 -13.14 -1.89
C GLU A 369 10.88 -12.24 -0.68
N ALA A 370 10.15 -11.15 -0.85
CA ALA A 370 9.81 -10.23 0.22
C ALA A 370 8.38 -9.71 0.08
N TRP A 371 7.72 -9.53 1.22
CA TRP A 371 6.42 -8.87 1.31
C TRP A 371 6.57 -7.56 2.07
N VAL A 372 6.40 -6.45 1.37
CA VAL A 372 6.76 -5.12 1.86
C VAL A 372 5.65 -4.10 1.63
N VAL A 373 5.55 -3.13 2.55
CA VAL A 373 4.75 -1.92 2.43
C VAL A 373 5.70 -0.73 2.53
N PRO A 374 6.13 -0.13 1.41
CA PRO A 374 6.89 1.12 1.45
C PRO A 374 6.11 2.21 2.20
N ALA A 375 6.77 2.97 3.08
CA ALA A 375 6.11 4.06 3.82
C ALA A 375 5.59 5.16 2.87
N ASN A 376 6.27 5.35 1.74
CA ASN A 376 5.88 6.22 0.64
C ASN A 376 6.63 5.82 -0.65
N VAL A 377 6.22 6.43 -1.76
CA VAL A 377 6.77 6.23 -3.11
C VAL A 377 7.84 7.26 -3.49
N THR A 378 8.32 8.06 -2.53
CA THR A 378 9.23 9.19 -2.77
C THR A 378 10.59 9.03 -2.10
N GLN A 379 10.91 7.83 -1.60
CA GLN A 379 12.21 7.58 -0.97
C GLN A 379 13.31 7.60 -2.03
N GLU A 380 14.28 8.49 -1.87
CA GLU A 380 15.41 8.60 -2.78
C GLU A 380 16.41 7.47 -2.57
N GLY A 381 17.06 7.04 -3.67
CA GLY A 381 17.54 5.68 -3.72
C GLY A 381 18.90 5.38 -4.36
N PRO A 382 19.29 4.10 -4.33
CA PRO A 382 18.45 3.02 -3.81
C PRO A 382 18.47 3.00 -2.26
N ALA A 383 17.33 3.22 -1.62
CA ALA A 383 17.09 2.98 -0.20
C ALA A 383 17.05 1.45 0.02
N ARG A 384 17.67 0.92 1.07
CA ARG A 384 17.87 -0.53 1.21
C ARG A 384 16.68 -1.20 1.88
N ILE A 385 15.81 -1.85 1.09
CA ILE A 385 14.77 -2.72 1.62
C ILE A 385 15.44 -3.93 2.28
N LEU A 386 16.34 -4.59 1.54
CA LEU A 386 17.25 -5.60 2.05
C LEU A 386 18.58 -5.61 1.28
N SER A 387 19.64 -6.07 1.92
CA SER A 387 20.98 -6.14 1.32
C SER A 387 21.83 -7.23 1.94
N TYR A 388 22.71 -7.85 1.15
CA TYR A 388 23.83 -8.66 1.62
C TYR A 388 25.12 -7.96 1.22
N SER A 389 25.69 -7.17 2.13
CA SER A 389 26.71 -6.16 1.80
C SER A 389 27.75 -5.93 2.89
N GLY A 390 28.88 -5.35 2.49
CA GLY A 390 29.91 -4.83 3.39
C GLY A 390 29.77 -3.33 3.68
N GLY A 391 28.93 -2.63 2.92
CA GLY A 391 28.64 -1.20 3.04
C GLY A 391 28.11 -0.61 1.73
N THR A 392 28.16 0.71 1.58
CA THR A 392 27.55 1.41 0.44
C THR A 392 28.20 1.17 -0.92
N THR A 393 29.43 0.65 -0.95
CA THR A 393 30.26 0.51 -2.16
C THR A 393 30.68 -0.91 -2.49
N SER A 394 30.30 -1.90 -1.67
CA SER A 394 30.61 -3.32 -1.92
C SER A 394 29.49 -4.21 -1.38
N ARG A 395 28.96 -5.08 -2.24
CA ARG A 395 27.82 -5.95 -1.94
C ARG A 395 27.80 -7.23 -2.76
N ASN A 396 27.04 -8.21 -2.30
CA ASN A 396 26.65 -9.35 -3.13
C ASN A 396 25.30 -9.09 -3.80
N PHE A 397 24.29 -8.61 -3.07
CA PHE A 397 23.03 -8.17 -3.67
C PHE A 397 22.32 -7.11 -2.83
N THR A 398 21.35 -6.42 -3.45
CA THR A 398 20.42 -5.48 -2.80
C THR A 398 19.05 -5.52 -3.49
N LEU A 399 17.97 -5.54 -2.69
CA LEU A 399 16.66 -5.00 -3.06
C LEU A 399 16.59 -3.54 -2.61
N GLY A 400 16.49 -2.63 -3.57
CA GLY A 400 16.42 -1.20 -3.32
C GLY A 400 15.09 -0.59 -3.71
N GLN A 401 14.84 0.61 -3.22
CA GLN A 401 13.82 1.51 -3.73
C GLN A 401 14.46 2.81 -4.20
N THR A 402 14.10 3.27 -5.40
CA THR A 402 14.36 4.64 -5.88
C THR A 402 13.04 5.21 -6.39
N LEU A 403 12.44 6.13 -5.63
CA LEU A 403 11.12 6.68 -5.92
C LEU A 403 10.08 5.55 -6.13
N TYR A 404 9.52 5.45 -7.35
CA TYR A 404 8.51 4.47 -7.75
C TYR A 404 9.09 3.14 -8.25
N ASN A 405 10.40 2.94 -8.10
CA ASN A 405 11.08 1.79 -8.68
C ASN A 405 11.62 0.86 -7.61
N TYR A 406 11.57 -0.43 -7.93
CA TYR A 406 12.40 -1.43 -7.27
C TYR A 406 13.72 -1.59 -8.02
N ASP A 407 14.82 -1.65 -7.28
CA ASP A 407 16.17 -1.76 -7.82
C ASP A 407 16.83 -3.08 -7.40
N PHE A 408 17.36 -3.81 -8.36
CA PHE A 408 18.11 -5.05 -8.14
C PHE A 408 19.59 -4.88 -8.49
N LEU A 409 20.43 -4.76 -7.45
CA LEU A 409 21.88 -4.85 -7.60
C LEU A 409 22.33 -6.27 -7.27
N ASN A 410 23.20 -6.85 -8.10
CA ASN A 410 23.76 -8.18 -7.92
C ASN A 410 25.20 -8.20 -8.40
N ARG A 411 26.14 -8.53 -7.51
CA ARG A 411 27.54 -8.76 -7.88
C ARG A 411 27.65 -10.07 -8.63
N SER A 412 28.35 -10.04 -9.74
CA SER A 412 28.61 -11.17 -10.63
C SER A 412 29.81 -10.86 -11.50
N SER A 413 30.26 -11.83 -12.28
CA SER A 413 31.31 -11.63 -13.30
C SER A 413 30.95 -10.63 -14.41
N SER A 414 29.70 -10.15 -14.47
CA SER A 414 29.21 -9.15 -15.43
C SER A 414 29.05 -7.74 -14.83
N THR A 415 29.22 -7.58 -13.52
CA THR A 415 28.99 -6.31 -12.76
C THR A 415 30.22 -5.96 -11.93
N ASN A 416 30.27 -4.74 -11.38
CA ASN A 416 31.34 -4.36 -10.46
C ASN A 416 31.16 -4.97 -9.05
N GLU A 417 32.11 -4.68 -8.15
CA GLU A 417 32.09 -5.10 -6.74
C GLU A 417 30.85 -4.60 -5.95
N ASN A 418 30.20 -3.55 -6.45
CA ASN A 418 28.97 -3.00 -5.88
C ASN A 418 27.70 -3.53 -6.54
N GLY A 419 27.80 -4.51 -7.45
CA GLY A 419 26.66 -5.05 -8.19
C GLY A 419 26.01 -4.07 -9.16
N GLU A 420 26.75 -3.05 -9.62
CA GLU A 420 26.27 -2.04 -10.56
C GLU A 420 26.59 -2.41 -12.02
N PRO A 421 25.78 -1.89 -12.97
CA PRO A 421 24.56 -1.08 -12.78
C PRO A 421 23.37 -1.90 -12.24
N ALA A 422 22.40 -1.26 -11.57
CA ALA A 422 21.17 -1.90 -11.11
C ALA A 422 20.26 -2.30 -12.29
N LEU A 423 19.48 -3.37 -12.12
CA LEU A 423 18.27 -3.61 -12.91
C LEU A 423 17.12 -2.97 -12.15
N SER A 424 16.47 -1.97 -12.75
CA SER A 424 15.37 -1.24 -12.12
C SER A 424 14.08 -1.46 -12.90
N THR A 425 12.94 -1.39 -12.22
CA THR A 425 11.65 -1.34 -12.91
C THR A 425 11.51 -0.08 -13.77
N ASP A 426 10.73 -0.11 -14.86
CA ASP A 426 10.45 1.08 -15.69
C ASP A 426 9.86 2.25 -14.87
N ASP A 427 10.49 3.43 -14.95
CA ASP A 427 10.07 4.68 -14.32
C ASP A 427 8.60 5.01 -14.63
N ALA A 428 8.16 4.79 -15.86
CA ALA A 428 6.82 5.16 -16.32
C ALA A 428 5.74 4.15 -15.89
N ALA A 429 6.14 2.97 -15.40
CA ALA A 429 5.22 1.94 -14.95
C ALA A 429 4.75 2.14 -13.50
N GLU A 430 5.43 3.00 -12.73
CA GLU A 430 5.12 3.33 -11.33
C GLU A 430 4.81 2.08 -10.47
N ARG A 431 5.61 1.01 -10.63
CA ARG A 431 5.23 -0.31 -10.08
C ARG A 431 5.28 -0.37 -8.56
N LEU A 432 6.18 0.37 -7.91
CA LEU A 432 6.23 0.46 -6.45
C LEU A 432 5.10 1.37 -5.95
N GLN A 433 4.33 0.85 -5.02
CA GLN A 433 3.16 1.50 -4.42
C GLN A 433 3.28 1.46 -2.90
N ALA A 434 2.68 2.43 -2.21
CA ALA A 434 2.62 2.45 -0.74
C ALA A 434 1.51 1.51 -0.20
N ALA A 435 1.50 0.27 -0.69
CA ALA A 435 0.59 -0.80 -0.30
C ALA A 435 1.40 -2.10 -0.13
N LEU A 436 0.79 -3.14 0.47
CA LEU A 436 1.46 -4.44 0.59
C LEU A 436 1.70 -5.04 -0.79
N GLN A 437 2.97 -5.24 -1.12
CA GLN A 437 3.41 -5.81 -2.39
C GLN A 437 4.29 -7.03 -2.15
N HIS A 438 4.09 -8.02 -3.00
CA HIS A 438 4.96 -9.18 -3.13
C HIS A 438 6.05 -8.85 -4.14
N VAL A 439 7.30 -8.84 -3.70
CA VAL A 439 8.46 -8.47 -4.52
C VAL A 439 9.39 -9.67 -4.57
N VAL A 440 9.66 -10.16 -5.77
CA VAL A 440 10.58 -11.29 -5.98
C VAL A 440 11.69 -10.89 -6.93
N MET A 441 12.91 -11.25 -6.57
CA MET A 441 14.09 -11.12 -7.42
C MET A 441 14.70 -12.49 -7.63
N THR A 442 14.94 -12.85 -8.90
CA THR A 442 15.61 -14.10 -9.25
C THR A 442 16.90 -13.80 -9.99
N PHE A 443 17.94 -14.57 -9.72
CA PHE A 443 19.16 -14.56 -10.51
C PHE A 443 19.53 -15.98 -10.95
N SER A 444 19.88 -16.15 -12.22
CA SER A 444 20.57 -17.35 -12.72
C SER A 444 21.67 -17.00 -13.74
N PRO A 445 22.66 -17.89 -13.93
CA PRO A 445 23.71 -17.70 -14.93
C PRO A 445 23.21 -17.74 -16.39
N THR A 446 21.96 -18.15 -16.62
CA THR A 446 21.38 -18.25 -17.97
C THR A 446 20.39 -17.14 -18.27
N SER A 447 19.64 -16.67 -17.27
CA SER A 447 18.59 -15.65 -17.45
C SER A 447 18.97 -14.29 -16.85
N GLY A 448 20.08 -14.18 -16.11
CA GLY A 448 20.48 -12.95 -15.45
C GLY A 448 19.51 -12.59 -14.31
N ARG A 449 19.39 -11.29 -14.03
CA ARG A 449 18.46 -10.76 -13.03
C ARG A 449 17.05 -10.63 -13.60
N ARG A 450 16.04 -10.93 -12.77
CA ARG A 450 14.63 -10.62 -13.06
C ARG A 450 13.93 -10.09 -11.82
N LEU A 451 12.93 -9.24 -12.05
CA LEU A 451 12.05 -8.66 -11.04
C LEU A 451 10.62 -9.11 -11.28
N TYR A 452 9.92 -9.42 -10.20
CA TYR A 452 8.50 -9.77 -10.21
C TYR A 452 7.79 -8.95 -9.13
N ILE A 453 6.62 -8.42 -9.47
CA ILE A 453 5.77 -7.66 -8.56
C ILE A 453 4.39 -8.29 -8.55
N ASN A 454 3.88 -8.64 -7.36
CA ASN A 454 2.57 -9.25 -7.17
C ASN A 454 2.38 -10.53 -8.02
N GLY A 455 3.35 -11.43 -7.95
CA GLY A 455 3.33 -12.70 -8.68
C GLY A 455 3.68 -12.61 -10.17
N GLN A 456 3.85 -11.41 -10.74
CA GLN A 456 3.99 -11.20 -12.19
C GLN A 456 5.40 -10.73 -12.57
N PHE A 457 5.99 -11.35 -13.60
CA PHE A 457 7.25 -10.88 -14.16
C PHE A 457 7.07 -9.47 -14.72
N THR A 458 7.96 -8.56 -14.36
CA THR A 458 7.80 -7.16 -14.76
C THR A 458 8.03 -6.93 -16.25
N GLY A 459 8.82 -7.78 -16.92
CA GLY A 459 9.21 -7.58 -18.31
C GLY A 459 10.38 -6.61 -18.50
N ASP A 460 10.94 -6.06 -17.41
CA ASP A 460 12.10 -5.18 -17.49
C ASP A 460 13.33 -6.02 -17.90
N VAL A 461 14.01 -5.59 -18.96
CA VAL A 461 15.11 -6.33 -19.57
C VAL A 461 16.44 -5.90 -18.93
N ASP A 462 17.20 -6.86 -18.42
CA ASP A 462 18.56 -6.62 -17.99
C ASP A 462 19.45 -6.28 -19.19
N ALA A 463 20.09 -5.11 -19.15
CA ALA A 463 21.00 -4.68 -20.20
C ALA A 463 22.35 -5.41 -20.16
N LEU A 464 22.62 -6.17 -19.09
CA LEU A 464 23.83 -6.95 -18.91
C LEU A 464 23.63 -8.41 -19.37
N GLU A 465 24.68 -8.99 -19.92
CA GLU A 465 24.72 -10.43 -20.15
C GLU A 465 24.75 -11.18 -18.80
N PRO A 466 24.07 -12.34 -18.69
CA PRO A 466 24.11 -13.16 -17.48
C PRO A 466 25.56 -13.52 -17.06
N GLY A 467 25.83 -13.43 -15.76
CA GLY A 467 27.14 -13.71 -15.16
C GLY A 467 27.14 -14.89 -14.18
N THR A 468 28.25 -15.06 -13.47
CA THR A 468 28.44 -16.07 -12.41
C THR A 468 28.62 -15.40 -11.05
N LEU A 469 28.29 -16.11 -9.97
CA LEU A 469 28.44 -15.61 -8.59
C LEU A 469 29.84 -15.85 -7.99
N SER A 470 30.82 -16.19 -8.84
CA SER A 470 32.20 -16.54 -8.42
C SER A 470 32.93 -15.43 -7.67
N ASP A 471 32.50 -14.17 -7.88
CA ASP A 471 33.13 -12.99 -7.29
C ASP A 471 32.47 -12.54 -5.98
N TRP A 472 31.53 -13.32 -5.43
CA TRP A 472 30.88 -12.99 -4.17
C TRP A 472 31.86 -13.00 -2.99
N ASP A 473 31.57 -12.16 -2.01
CA ASP A 473 32.34 -12.04 -0.78
C ASP A 473 31.59 -12.72 0.38
N ASP A 474 32.27 -13.60 1.12
CA ASP A 474 31.68 -14.39 2.20
C ASP A 474 31.70 -13.70 3.57
N SER A 475 32.26 -12.49 3.66
CA SER A 475 32.47 -11.73 4.89
C SER A 475 31.38 -10.70 5.19
N PHE A 476 30.41 -10.54 4.29
CA PHE A 476 29.33 -9.55 4.41
C PHE A 476 28.25 -9.94 5.42
N ALA A 477 27.38 -8.98 5.75
CA ALA A 477 26.21 -9.20 6.62
C ALA A 477 24.91 -9.00 5.84
N PHE A 478 23.90 -9.81 6.15
CA PHE A 478 22.54 -9.61 5.66
C PHE A 478 21.81 -8.58 6.55
N VAL A 479 21.10 -7.65 5.92
CA VAL A 479 20.42 -6.54 6.58
C VAL A 479 19.08 -6.22 5.91
N LEU A 480 18.09 -5.82 6.71
CA LEU A 480 16.79 -5.29 6.29
C LEU A 480 16.62 -3.84 6.74
N GLY A 481 16.00 -3.02 5.91
CA GLY A 481 15.57 -1.65 6.23
C GLY A 481 16.65 -0.57 6.19
N ASN A 482 17.93 -0.93 6.03
CA ASN A 482 19.03 0.02 5.89
C ASN A 482 20.27 -0.67 5.29
N GLU A 483 21.34 0.08 5.08
CA GLU A 483 22.68 -0.45 4.82
C GLU A 483 23.36 -0.89 6.12
N VAL A 484 24.38 -1.75 6.02
CA VAL A 484 25.23 -2.12 7.17
C VAL A 484 25.87 -0.89 7.82
N SER A 485 26.14 0.18 7.06
CA SER A 485 26.62 1.48 7.54
C SER A 485 25.53 2.42 8.08
N SER A 486 24.26 2.02 8.04
CA SER A 486 23.10 2.78 8.53
C SER A 486 22.82 4.12 7.81
N ASP A 487 23.33 4.32 6.59
CA ASP A 487 23.23 5.58 5.84
C ASP A 487 22.41 5.47 4.53
N ARG A 488 21.67 4.37 4.33
CA ARG A 488 20.73 4.18 3.20
C ARG A 488 19.41 3.62 3.71
N LEU A 489 18.82 4.35 4.66
CA LEU A 489 17.57 4.00 5.32
C LEU A 489 16.45 3.79 4.31
N TRP A 490 15.71 2.69 4.49
CA TRP A 490 14.40 2.49 3.90
C TRP A 490 13.35 2.47 5.00
N GLN A 491 12.26 3.20 4.79
CA GLN A 491 11.14 3.29 5.71
C GLN A 491 9.95 2.51 5.15
N GLY A 492 9.32 1.71 6.01
CA GLY A 492 8.19 0.88 5.62
C GLY A 492 8.03 -0.34 6.51
N THR A 493 7.12 -1.23 6.13
CA THR A 493 6.83 -2.47 6.85
C THR A 493 7.27 -3.68 6.03
N ILE A 494 7.86 -4.66 6.69
CA ILE A 494 8.24 -5.95 6.11
C ILE A 494 7.42 -7.02 6.84
N ARG A 495 6.60 -7.76 6.10
CA ARG A 495 5.72 -8.82 6.62
C ARG A 495 6.39 -10.20 6.54
N MET A 496 7.24 -10.41 5.54
CA MET A 496 7.98 -11.66 5.36
C MET A 496 9.19 -11.43 4.45
N VAL A 497 10.29 -12.15 4.71
CA VAL A 497 11.40 -12.33 3.77
C VAL A 497 11.78 -13.81 3.73
N ALA A 498 11.98 -14.36 2.53
CA ALA A 498 12.52 -15.68 2.30
C ALA A 498 13.64 -15.64 1.25
N ILE A 499 14.68 -16.46 1.47
CA ILE A 499 15.80 -16.61 0.54
C ILE A 499 15.84 -18.07 0.09
N HIS A 500 15.74 -18.31 -1.21
CA HIS A 500 15.86 -19.63 -1.81
C HIS A 500 17.21 -19.76 -2.52
N ASN A 501 17.88 -20.92 -2.40
CA ASN A 501 19.11 -21.18 -3.16
C ASN A 501 18.84 -21.73 -4.58
N ARG A 502 17.62 -21.59 -5.07
CA ARG A 502 17.17 -21.94 -6.43
C ARG A 502 16.29 -20.82 -6.99
N VAL A 503 16.20 -20.75 -8.31
CA VAL A 503 15.21 -19.90 -8.99
C VAL A 503 13.83 -20.55 -8.84
N LEU A 504 12.87 -19.81 -8.31
CA LEU A 504 11.46 -20.20 -8.36
C LEU A 504 10.95 -20.03 -9.79
N ALA A 505 10.15 -21.00 -10.24
CA ALA A 505 9.45 -20.88 -11.51
C ALA A 505 8.31 -19.84 -11.43
N ASP A 506 7.91 -19.29 -12.58
CA ASP A 506 6.92 -18.20 -12.63
C ASP A 506 5.57 -18.61 -12.00
N ASP A 507 5.15 -19.87 -12.18
CA ASP A 507 3.95 -20.44 -11.56
C ASP A 507 4.09 -20.56 -10.04
N GLN A 508 5.27 -20.95 -9.55
CA GLN A 508 5.57 -21.00 -8.12
C GLN A 508 5.55 -19.61 -7.46
N ILE A 509 6.06 -18.59 -8.17
CA ILE A 509 6.02 -17.20 -7.71
C ILE A 509 4.57 -16.70 -7.64
N GLU A 510 3.74 -17.04 -8.63
CA GLU A 510 2.33 -16.67 -8.64
C GLU A 510 1.53 -17.39 -7.55
N ASP A 511 1.81 -18.67 -7.30
CA ASP A 511 1.21 -19.42 -6.20
C ASP A 511 1.61 -18.84 -4.84
N ASN A 512 2.88 -18.47 -4.65
CA ASN A 512 3.34 -17.78 -3.43
C ASN A 512 2.65 -16.42 -3.25
N PHE A 513 2.36 -15.70 -4.34
CA PHE A 513 1.59 -14.46 -4.30
C PHE A 513 0.15 -14.72 -3.82
N ARG A 514 -0.54 -15.71 -4.40
CA ARG A 514 -1.92 -16.08 -4.06
C ARG A 514 -2.05 -16.54 -2.60
N ALA A 515 -1.09 -17.32 -2.13
CA ALA A 515 -1.04 -17.78 -0.75
C ALA A 515 -0.83 -16.63 0.25
N SER A 516 -0.29 -15.48 -0.18
CA SER A 516 -0.08 -14.28 0.65
C SER A 516 0.84 -14.53 1.86
N VAL A 517 0.97 -13.53 2.73
CA VAL A 517 1.61 -13.63 4.06
C VAL A 517 0.81 -12.87 5.13
N GLY A 518 1.35 -12.83 6.35
CA GLY A 518 0.76 -12.21 7.53
C GLY A 518 -0.06 -13.20 8.33
N GLU A 519 -0.83 -12.74 9.30
CA GLU A 519 -1.75 -13.58 10.07
C GLU A 519 -3.16 -13.48 9.44
N LYS A 520 -3.55 -14.47 8.62
CA LYS A 520 -4.88 -14.53 8.00
C LYS A 520 -5.65 -15.73 8.53
N PHE A 521 -6.95 -15.50 8.72
CA PHE A 521 -7.90 -16.44 9.25
C PHE A 521 -9.08 -16.58 8.31
N ILE A 522 -9.65 -17.78 8.21
CA ILE A 522 -10.98 -18.00 7.68
C ILE A 522 -11.93 -18.03 8.88
N LEU A 523 -12.79 -17.02 8.99
CA LEU A 523 -13.84 -16.94 10.01
C LEU A 523 -15.14 -17.48 9.43
N LEU A 524 -15.66 -18.58 10.00
CA LEU A 524 -16.89 -19.24 9.55
C LEU A 524 -18.07 -18.88 10.47
N PHE A 525 -18.78 -17.78 10.18
CA PHE A 525 -19.91 -17.35 10.99
C PHE A 525 -21.10 -18.30 10.80
N SER A 526 -21.48 -19.03 11.86
CA SER A 526 -22.59 -19.98 11.76
C SER A 526 -23.92 -19.28 11.52
N VAL A 527 -24.63 -19.75 10.49
CA VAL A 527 -25.99 -19.35 10.12
C VAL A 527 -26.94 -20.56 10.11
N SER A 528 -26.51 -21.66 10.71
CA SER A 528 -27.25 -22.94 10.76
C SER A 528 -28.64 -22.76 11.37
N ASP A 529 -28.73 -22.07 12.52
CA ASP A 529 -30.00 -21.79 13.21
C ASP A 529 -30.96 -20.92 12.38
N LEU A 530 -30.43 -20.05 11.51
CA LEU A 530 -31.24 -19.17 10.67
C LEU A 530 -31.84 -19.93 9.49
N LEU A 531 -31.10 -20.88 8.93
CA LEU A 531 -31.48 -21.61 7.72
C LEU A 531 -32.15 -22.96 8.00
N GLY A 532 -32.01 -23.50 9.21
CA GLY A 532 -32.42 -24.87 9.53
C GLY A 532 -31.57 -25.91 8.79
N LEU A 533 -30.34 -25.57 8.45
CA LEU A 533 -29.34 -26.44 7.82
C LEU A 533 -28.26 -26.78 8.84
N ASN A 534 -27.71 -28.00 8.78
CA ASN A 534 -26.57 -28.37 9.61
C ASN A 534 -25.29 -27.76 9.05
N ASP A 535 -24.40 -27.33 9.95
CA ASP A 535 -23.05 -26.88 9.64
C ASP A 535 -22.98 -25.89 8.47
N ALA A 536 -23.95 -24.96 8.42
CA ALA A 536 -24.02 -23.89 7.44
C ALA A 536 -23.39 -22.59 7.98
N TYR A 537 -22.52 -21.98 7.17
CA TYR A 537 -21.69 -20.83 7.53
C TYR A 537 -21.64 -19.80 6.41
N VAL A 538 -21.48 -18.53 6.81
CA VAL A 538 -20.95 -17.49 5.95
C VAL A 538 -19.50 -17.26 6.36
N GLY A 539 -18.58 -17.58 5.45
CA GLY A 539 -17.14 -17.48 5.65
C GLY A 539 -16.57 -16.14 5.18
N PHE A 540 -15.54 -15.64 5.86
CA PHE A 540 -14.72 -14.51 5.44
C PHE A 540 -13.24 -14.82 5.60
N GLU A 541 -12.41 -14.31 4.68
CA GLU A 541 -11.00 -14.11 4.98
C GLU A 541 -10.86 -12.87 5.87
N ALA A 542 -10.27 -13.04 7.05
CA ALA A 542 -10.05 -11.97 8.02
C ALA A 542 -8.58 -11.89 8.42
N SER A 543 -8.05 -10.69 8.59
CA SER A 543 -6.69 -10.47 9.11
C SER A 543 -6.59 -9.15 9.83
N GLN A 544 -5.66 -9.05 10.79
CA GLN A 544 -5.27 -7.73 11.30
C GLN A 544 -4.53 -6.96 10.20
N PHE A 545 -5.16 -5.90 9.68
CA PHE A 545 -4.64 -5.13 8.55
C PHE A 545 -3.48 -4.24 8.99
N ASP A 546 -3.65 -3.57 10.12
CA ASP A 546 -2.65 -2.79 10.82
C ASP A 546 -2.90 -2.83 12.34
N ASN A 547 -2.22 -1.98 13.11
CA ASN A 547 -2.37 -1.94 14.57
C ASN A 547 -3.74 -1.39 15.05
N PHE A 548 -4.62 -0.96 14.14
CA PHE A 548 -5.88 -0.27 14.44
C PHE A 548 -7.08 -0.83 13.69
N SER A 549 -6.90 -1.85 12.84
CA SER A 549 -7.98 -2.30 11.96
C SER A 549 -7.85 -3.76 11.53
N TYR A 550 -9.00 -4.34 11.16
CA TYR A 550 -9.13 -5.64 10.54
C TYR A 550 -9.56 -5.48 9.08
N LEU A 551 -9.00 -6.32 8.21
CA LEU A 551 -9.49 -6.54 6.86
C LEU A 551 -10.42 -7.75 6.87
N PHE A 552 -11.62 -7.60 6.34
CA PHE A 552 -12.57 -8.68 6.03
C PHE A 552 -12.78 -8.73 4.52
N ASN A 553 -12.53 -9.86 3.89
CA ASN A 553 -12.50 -10.00 2.44
C ASN A 553 -13.22 -11.27 1.97
N GLN A 554 -13.70 -11.22 0.73
CA GLN A 554 -14.20 -12.38 -0.03
C GLN A 554 -15.22 -13.24 0.73
N PRO A 555 -16.41 -12.70 1.10
CA PRO A 555 -17.43 -13.53 1.72
C PRO A 555 -17.85 -14.69 0.81
N PHE A 556 -18.10 -15.85 1.42
CA PHE A 556 -18.63 -17.04 0.76
C PHE A 556 -19.61 -17.78 1.66
N PHE A 557 -20.48 -18.58 1.07
CA PHE A 557 -21.37 -19.50 1.79
C PHE A 557 -20.83 -20.93 1.68
N ILE A 558 -20.83 -21.67 2.79
CA ILE A 558 -20.46 -23.09 2.81
C ILE A 558 -21.27 -23.89 3.84
N SER A 559 -21.59 -25.13 3.50
CA SER A 559 -22.05 -26.18 4.39
C SER A 559 -20.92 -27.20 4.56
N LEU A 560 -20.49 -27.47 5.80
CA LEU A 560 -19.53 -28.54 6.09
C LEU A 560 -20.20 -29.92 6.21
N ASP A 561 -21.54 -29.97 6.24
CA ASP A 561 -22.30 -31.21 6.05
C ASP A 561 -22.41 -31.50 4.54
N GLU A 562 -21.66 -32.49 4.06
CA GLU A 562 -21.65 -32.93 2.65
C GLU A 562 -23.01 -33.48 2.17
N THR A 563 -23.92 -33.78 3.10
CA THR A 563 -25.26 -34.30 2.77
C THR A 563 -26.32 -33.20 2.65
N SER A 564 -25.98 -31.96 3.00
CA SER A 564 -26.88 -30.81 2.91
C SER A 564 -27.23 -30.48 1.46
N ALA A 565 -28.53 -30.43 1.16
CA ALA A 565 -29.03 -29.92 -0.11
C ALA A 565 -29.03 -28.38 -0.08
N VAL A 566 -28.02 -27.76 -0.69
CA VAL A 566 -27.87 -26.30 -0.77
C VAL A 566 -28.46 -25.81 -2.09
N ASP A 567 -29.63 -25.16 -2.04
CA ASP A 567 -30.24 -24.48 -3.18
C ASP A 567 -31.26 -23.43 -2.72
N GLY A 568 -31.42 -22.35 -3.49
CA GLY A 568 -32.43 -21.31 -3.28
C GLY A 568 -32.32 -20.50 -1.99
N ILE A 569 -31.11 -20.26 -1.48
CA ILE A 569 -30.90 -19.46 -0.24
C ILE A 569 -30.62 -18.01 -0.60
N ASP A 570 -31.60 -17.13 -0.38
CA ASP A 570 -31.41 -15.69 -0.59
C ASP A 570 -30.62 -15.06 0.57
N ILE A 571 -29.60 -14.27 0.24
CA ILE A 571 -28.77 -13.49 1.17
C ILE A 571 -28.74 -12.04 0.69
N GLU A 572 -29.32 -11.14 1.48
CA GLU A 572 -29.39 -9.70 1.18
C GLU A 572 -28.82 -8.88 2.35
N GLY A 573 -28.06 -7.84 2.01
CA GLY A 573 -27.52 -6.83 2.93
C GLY A 573 -26.80 -7.41 4.14
N ILE A 574 -25.50 -7.74 4.00
CA ILE A 574 -24.67 -8.16 5.12
C ILE A 574 -24.04 -6.94 5.80
N ARG A 575 -24.10 -6.87 7.12
CA ARG A 575 -23.29 -5.94 7.92
C ARG A 575 -22.41 -6.70 8.90
N LEU A 576 -21.20 -6.19 9.10
CA LEU A 576 -20.28 -6.64 10.13
C LEU A 576 -20.70 -6.05 11.48
N GLY A 577 -20.86 -6.91 12.46
CA GLY A 577 -21.01 -6.58 13.87
C GLY A 577 -19.70 -6.75 14.61
N LEU A 578 -19.48 -5.87 15.59
CA LEU A 578 -18.33 -5.88 16.49
C LEU A 578 -18.82 -5.55 17.90
N ASN A 579 -18.46 -6.38 18.88
CA ASN A 579 -18.69 -6.12 20.30
C ASN A 579 -20.15 -5.71 20.61
N GLY A 580 -21.10 -6.54 20.20
CA GLY A 580 -22.53 -6.37 20.51
C GLY A 580 -23.28 -5.30 19.70
N ARG A 581 -22.71 -4.73 18.64
CA ARG A 581 -23.38 -3.78 17.72
C ARG A 581 -22.92 -3.91 16.28
N GLU A 582 -23.69 -3.39 15.33
CA GLU A 582 -23.21 -3.18 13.96
C GLU A 582 -22.11 -2.11 13.92
N VAL A 583 -21.07 -2.33 13.11
CA VAL A 583 -20.02 -1.32 12.88
C VAL A 583 -20.58 -0.18 12.03
N ILE A 584 -20.31 1.06 12.41
CA ILE A 584 -20.85 2.25 11.72
C ILE A 584 -20.13 2.61 10.41
N VAL A 585 -18.91 2.10 10.21
CA VAL A 585 -18.05 2.33 9.04
C VAL A 585 -17.58 1.00 8.48
N GLY A 586 -17.16 0.97 7.21
CA GLY A 586 -16.63 -0.26 6.61
C GLY A 586 -17.70 -1.31 6.28
N GLN A 587 -18.92 -0.89 5.93
CA GLN A 587 -20.02 -1.80 5.55
C GLN A 587 -20.13 -1.99 4.03
N ALA A 588 -19.12 -2.60 3.41
CA ALA A 588 -19.08 -2.80 1.95
C ALA A 588 -20.19 -3.73 1.42
N TYR A 589 -20.70 -4.62 2.27
CA TYR A 589 -21.64 -5.69 1.88
C TYR A 589 -23.11 -5.32 2.12
N LYS A 590 -23.41 -4.07 2.51
CA LYS A 590 -24.78 -3.65 2.84
C LYS A 590 -25.75 -3.67 1.66
N ASN A 591 -25.25 -3.56 0.43
CA ASN A 591 -26.05 -3.59 -0.81
C ASN A 591 -26.00 -4.97 -1.50
N LEU A 592 -25.46 -5.99 -0.82
CA LEU A 592 -25.39 -7.33 -1.37
C LEU A 592 -26.79 -7.88 -1.64
N ASN A 593 -26.96 -8.55 -2.77
CA ASN A 593 -28.15 -9.33 -3.10
C ASN A 593 -27.70 -10.54 -3.92
N GLN A 594 -27.67 -11.70 -3.28
CA GLN A 594 -27.20 -12.96 -3.88
C GLN A 594 -28.15 -14.10 -3.52
N THR A 595 -28.21 -15.10 -4.39
CA THR A 595 -28.89 -16.37 -4.12
C THR A 595 -27.88 -17.50 -4.21
N ILE A 596 -27.79 -18.33 -3.18
CA ILE A 596 -27.01 -19.57 -3.21
C ILE A 596 -27.81 -20.61 -4.00
N THR A 597 -27.19 -21.21 -5.02
CA THR A 597 -27.84 -22.15 -5.93
C THR A 597 -27.00 -23.40 -6.12
N ASP A 598 -27.65 -24.52 -6.41
CA ASP A 598 -26.95 -25.79 -6.68
C ASP A 598 -25.89 -25.68 -7.79
N SER A 599 -26.15 -24.84 -8.80
CA SER A 599 -25.32 -24.70 -10.00
C SER A 599 -24.03 -23.91 -9.80
N LEU A 600 -23.96 -23.09 -8.75
CA LEU A 600 -22.81 -22.25 -8.43
C LEU A 600 -22.09 -22.71 -7.15
N TYR A 601 -22.65 -23.69 -6.44
CA TYR A 601 -22.13 -24.18 -5.17
C TYR A 601 -21.18 -25.37 -5.39
N ASP A 602 -19.98 -25.26 -4.83
CA ASP A 602 -19.00 -26.35 -4.76
C ASP A 602 -18.93 -26.90 -3.34
N THR A 603 -18.91 -28.23 -3.18
CA THR A 603 -18.94 -28.86 -1.85
C THR A 603 -17.66 -28.68 -1.04
N THR A 604 -16.55 -28.31 -1.69
CA THR A 604 -15.24 -28.12 -1.02
C THR A 604 -14.95 -26.64 -0.75
N THR A 605 -15.33 -25.75 -1.66
CA THR A 605 -15.00 -24.32 -1.64
C THR A 605 -16.21 -23.41 -1.41
N GLY A 606 -17.43 -23.95 -1.45
CA GLY A 606 -18.67 -23.22 -1.24
C GLY A 606 -19.09 -22.40 -2.47
N GLN A 607 -19.87 -21.34 -2.24
CA GLN A 607 -20.24 -20.36 -3.26
C GLN A 607 -19.77 -18.97 -2.82
N SER A 608 -18.97 -18.29 -3.65
CA SER A 608 -18.58 -16.90 -3.41
C SER A 608 -19.80 -15.97 -3.47
N ILE A 609 -19.89 -15.07 -2.48
CA ILE A 609 -20.99 -14.11 -2.33
C ILE A 609 -20.56 -12.72 -2.84
N SER A 610 -19.30 -12.32 -2.62
CA SER A 610 -18.74 -11.06 -3.10
C SER A 610 -17.23 -11.16 -3.22
N THR A 611 -16.65 -10.36 -4.12
CA THR A 611 -15.20 -10.17 -4.24
C THR A 611 -14.70 -8.92 -3.53
N LEU A 612 -15.60 -8.14 -2.92
CA LEU A 612 -15.23 -6.94 -2.20
C LEU A 612 -14.54 -7.28 -0.88
N GLY A 613 -13.67 -6.38 -0.45
CA GLY A 613 -13.08 -6.34 0.88
C GLY A 613 -13.49 -5.07 1.61
N THR A 614 -13.40 -5.09 2.93
CA THR A 614 -13.68 -3.94 3.78
C THR A 614 -12.77 -3.92 5.01
N ILE A 615 -12.53 -2.72 5.52
CA ILE A 615 -11.75 -2.51 6.73
C ILE A 615 -12.68 -2.02 7.83
N ILE A 616 -12.61 -2.66 8.99
CA ILE A 616 -13.28 -2.23 10.22
C ILE A 616 -12.24 -1.94 11.30
N ASN A 617 -12.60 -1.10 12.26
CA ASN A 617 -11.69 -0.74 13.34
C ASN A 617 -11.45 -1.92 14.30
N LEU A 618 -10.25 -1.97 14.85
CA LEU A 618 -9.91 -2.72 16.05
C LEU A 618 -10.35 -1.93 17.28
N GLU A 619 -11.03 -2.58 18.22
CA GLU A 619 -11.54 -1.95 19.44
C GLU A 619 -10.82 -2.49 20.69
N LYS A 620 -11.15 -3.71 21.14
CA LYS A 620 -10.59 -4.33 22.35
C LYS A 620 -9.26 -5.05 22.09
N GLY A 621 -8.97 -5.40 20.83
CA GLY A 621 -7.77 -6.15 20.44
C GLY A 621 -8.11 -7.48 19.76
N SER A 622 -7.17 -8.01 18.97
CA SER A 622 -7.36 -9.21 18.14
C SER A 622 -7.75 -10.48 18.89
N ALA A 623 -7.37 -10.60 20.16
CA ALA A 623 -7.73 -11.75 20.98
C ALA A 623 -9.11 -11.63 21.66
N THR A 624 -9.70 -10.43 21.71
CA THR A 624 -10.89 -10.12 22.53
C THR A 624 -12.03 -9.49 21.76
N ASP A 625 -11.76 -8.92 20.59
CA ASP A 625 -12.79 -8.40 19.69
C ASP A 625 -13.65 -9.55 19.17
N GLU A 626 -14.96 -9.41 19.38
CA GLU A 626 -15.98 -10.37 19.00
C GLU A 626 -16.71 -9.87 17.74
N PHE A 627 -16.63 -10.63 16.67
CA PHE A 627 -17.27 -10.36 15.38
C PHE A 627 -18.54 -11.19 15.23
N PHE A 628 -19.53 -10.64 14.52
CA PHE A 628 -20.70 -11.38 14.05
C PHE A 628 -21.20 -10.72 12.76
N LEU A 629 -22.14 -11.37 12.06
CA LEU A 629 -22.80 -10.82 10.88
C LEU A 629 -24.24 -10.49 11.21
N THR A 630 -24.80 -9.49 10.57
CA THR A 630 -26.25 -9.26 10.52
C THR A 630 -26.71 -9.22 9.07
N PHE A 631 -27.98 -9.61 8.87
CA PHE A 631 -28.57 -9.73 7.53
C PHE A 631 -29.83 -8.89 7.42
N GLU A 632 -30.02 -8.20 6.30
CA GLU A 632 -31.33 -7.69 5.90
C GLU A 632 -32.25 -8.85 5.52
N ARG A 633 -31.69 -9.86 4.85
CA ARG A 633 -32.36 -11.14 4.61
C ARG A 633 -31.38 -12.30 4.57
N ILE A 634 -31.76 -13.42 5.18
CA ILE A 634 -31.12 -14.71 4.99
C ILE A 634 -32.17 -15.83 5.02
N GLY A 635 -32.36 -16.48 3.87
CA GLY A 635 -33.48 -17.40 3.64
C GLY A 635 -34.82 -16.72 3.89
N ASN A 636 -35.53 -17.17 4.93
CA ASN A 636 -36.84 -16.64 5.34
C ASN A 636 -36.77 -15.60 6.46
N ASN A 637 -35.59 -15.33 7.03
CA ASN A 637 -35.43 -14.34 8.08
C ASN A 637 -35.16 -12.97 7.46
N THR A 638 -35.81 -11.92 7.97
CA THR A 638 -35.70 -10.55 7.45
C THR A 638 -35.56 -9.53 8.56
N ASN A 639 -34.68 -8.54 8.37
CA ASN A 639 -34.58 -7.32 9.15
C ASN A 639 -34.85 -6.12 8.24
N VAL A 640 -35.82 -5.27 8.62
CA VAL A 640 -36.20 -4.10 7.81
C VAL A 640 -35.29 -2.92 8.16
N VAL A 641 -34.33 -2.62 7.29
CA VAL A 641 -33.47 -1.45 7.44
C VAL A 641 -34.11 -0.23 6.76
N ILE A 642 -34.28 0.86 7.51
CA ILE A 642 -34.77 2.14 6.97
C ILE A 642 -33.57 3.07 6.83
N GLU A 643 -33.11 3.30 5.61
CA GLU A 643 -32.04 4.27 5.34
C GLU A 643 -32.52 5.69 5.70
N PRO A 644 -31.75 6.46 6.50
CA PRO A 644 -32.13 7.82 6.84
C PRO A 644 -32.19 8.69 5.57
N PRO A 645 -33.16 9.62 5.48
CA PRO A 645 -33.25 10.50 4.33
C PRO A 645 -31.95 11.30 4.19
N PRO A 646 -31.47 11.56 2.95
CA PRO A 646 -30.25 12.32 2.74
C PRO A 646 -30.35 13.69 3.42
N PRO A 647 -29.25 14.20 4.01
CA PRO A 647 -29.26 15.49 4.65
C PRO A 647 -29.69 16.57 3.63
N PRO A 648 -30.51 17.54 4.05
CA PRO A 648 -30.92 18.61 3.14
C PRO A 648 -29.70 19.37 2.62
N PRO A 649 -29.73 19.87 1.37
CA PRO A 649 -28.65 20.69 0.83
C PRO A 649 -28.31 21.84 1.76
N ALA A 650 -27.02 22.12 1.94
CA ALA A 650 -26.59 23.29 2.71
C ALA A 650 -27.23 24.57 2.12
N PRO A 651 -27.63 25.54 2.96
CA PRO A 651 -28.06 26.83 2.48
C PRO A 651 -26.98 27.45 1.57
N PRO A 652 -27.34 28.05 0.43
CA PRO A 652 -26.36 28.71 -0.42
C PRO A 652 -25.58 29.74 0.40
N VAL A 653 -24.25 29.66 0.33
CA VAL A 653 -23.37 30.61 1.02
C VAL A 653 -23.54 31.99 0.41
N ASP A 654 -23.89 32.96 1.24
CA ASP A 654 -23.93 34.37 0.86
C ASP A 654 -22.51 34.83 0.54
N LYS A 655 -22.22 35.06 -0.74
CA LYS A 655 -20.89 35.47 -1.19
C LYS A 655 -20.68 36.96 -0.85
N PRO A 656 -19.44 37.41 -0.61
CA PRO A 656 -19.14 38.83 -0.44
C PRO A 656 -19.70 39.63 -1.63
N ALA A 657 -20.27 40.79 -1.34
CA ALA A 657 -20.76 41.70 -2.38
C ALA A 657 -19.64 42.01 -3.38
N LYS A 658 -19.87 41.69 -4.66
CA LYS A 658 -18.99 42.07 -5.76
C LYS A 658 -19.46 43.39 -6.35
N SER A 659 -18.52 44.14 -6.92
CA SER A 659 -18.82 45.37 -7.68
C SER A 659 -19.73 45.04 -8.87
N ASP A 660 -20.76 45.84 -9.08
CA ASP A 660 -21.61 45.80 -10.29
C ASP A 660 -20.86 46.32 -11.53
N LEU A 661 -19.70 46.95 -11.36
CA LEU A 661 -18.81 47.43 -12.42
C LEU A 661 -17.65 46.46 -12.64
N GLY A 662 -17.40 46.09 -13.90
CA GLY A 662 -16.28 45.24 -14.30
C GLY A 662 -15.40 45.84 -15.40
N LEU A 663 -14.24 45.23 -15.63
CA LEU A 663 -13.38 45.51 -16.79
C LEU A 663 -13.70 44.52 -17.91
N LYS A 664 -13.64 44.96 -19.16
CA LYS A 664 -13.60 44.04 -20.30
C LYS A 664 -12.28 43.28 -20.28
N THR A 665 -12.34 41.98 -20.53
CA THR A 665 -11.13 41.15 -20.65
C THR A 665 -10.39 41.44 -21.95
N PHE A 666 -9.15 40.98 -22.06
CA PHE A 666 -8.27 41.23 -23.20
C PHE A 666 -8.91 40.88 -24.56
N GLU A 667 -9.65 39.77 -24.68
CA GLU A 667 -10.37 39.45 -25.92
C GLU A 667 -11.56 40.39 -26.19
N LYS A 668 -12.27 40.83 -25.14
CA LYS A 668 -13.39 41.77 -25.28
C LYS A 668 -12.91 43.17 -25.69
N ILE A 669 -11.74 43.60 -25.20
CA ILE A 669 -11.09 44.85 -25.62
C ILE A 669 -10.71 44.75 -27.09
N HIS A 670 -10.05 43.67 -27.50
CA HIS A 670 -9.65 43.44 -28.90
C HIS A 670 -10.85 43.47 -29.85
N ALA A 671 -11.91 42.75 -29.50
CA ALA A 671 -13.16 42.73 -30.28
C ALA A 671 -13.87 44.10 -30.30
N SER A 672 -13.85 44.83 -29.18
CA SER A 672 -14.44 46.17 -29.11
C SER A 672 -13.72 47.14 -30.05
N LEU A 673 -12.39 47.20 -30.02
CA LEU A 673 -11.61 48.09 -30.88
C LEU A 673 -11.76 47.75 -32.36
N SER A 674 -11.81 46.45 -32.70
CA SER A 674 -12.12 46.00 -34.07
C SER A 674 -13.52 46.44 -34.52
N THR A 675 -14.52 46.29 -33.66
CA THR A 675 -15.90 46.71 -33.96
C THR A 675 -16.03 48.23 -34.10
N ILE A 676 -15.36 48.98 -33.23
CA ILE A 676 -15.37 50.44 -33.25
C ILE A 676 -14.77 50.91 -34.58
N THR A 677 -13.55 50.49 -34.89
CA THR A 677 -12.77 50.99 -36.04
C THR A 677 -13.13 50.36 -37.38
N GLY A 678 -13.70 49.15 -37.39
CA GLY A 678 -13.92 48.35 -38.60
C GLY A 678 -12.65 47.65 -39.10
N VAL A 679 -11.51 47.79 -38.42
CA VAL A 679 -10.27 47.07 -38.73
C VAL A 679 -10.39 45.63 -38.21
N ALA A 680 -10.02 44.65 -39.05
CA ALA A 680 -10.07 43.25 -38.67
C ALA A 680 -9.05 42.90 -37.57
N MET A 681 -9.45 42.04 -36.62
CA MET A 681 -8.61 41.60 -35.50
C MET A 681 -7.32 40.87 -35.94
N ASP A 682 -7.29 40.36 -37.17
CA ASP A 682 -6.17 39.65 -37.80
C ASP A 682 -5.35 40.53 -38.76
N GLN A 683 -5.62 41.84 -38.82
CA GLN A 683 -4.70 42.78 -39.48
C GLN A 683 -3.32 42.65 -38.82
N VAL A 684 -2.28 42.51 -39.64
CA VAL A 684 -0.94 42.03 -39.22
C VAL A 684 -0.36 42.83 -38.04
N ASP A 685 -0.39 44.16 -38.09
CA ASP A 685 0.22 45.03 -37.09
C ASP A 685 -0.59 45.08 -35.81
N VAL A 686 -1.92 45.09 -35.94
CA VAL A 686 -2.89 44.97 -34.84
C VAL A 686 -2.74 43.63 -34.11
N ALA A 687 -2.66 42.52 -34.85
CA ALA A 687 -2.50 41.18 -34.28
C ALA A 687 -1.18 41.04 -33.54
N ASN A 688 -0.08 41.53 -34.11
CA ASN A 688 1.24 41.54 -33.46
C ASN A 688 1.23 42.40 -32.18
N THR A 689 0.67 43.60 -32.26
CA THR A 689 0.57 44.50 -31.09
C THR A 689 -0.28 43.87 -29.99
N TYR A 690 -1.42 43.28 -30.33
CA TYR A 690 -2.27 42.56 -29.38
C TYR A 690 -1.51 41.44 -28.66
N GLN A 691 -0.74 40.60 -29.38
CA GLN A 691 0.06 39.55 -28.73
C GLN A 691 1.10 40.13 -27.75
N ASN A 692 1.74 41.24 -28.12
CA ASN A 692 2.74 41.89 -27.27
C ASN A 692 2.13 42.46 -25.99
N VAL A 693 0.93 43.06 -26.07
CA VAL A 693 0.29 43.71 -24.91
C VAL A 693 -0.70 42.81 -24.16
N LYS A 694 -1.00 41.61 -24.66
CA LYS A 694 -2.04 40.72 -24.12
C LYS A 694 -1.89 40.45 -22.63
N GLN A 695 -0.66 40.16 -22.18
CA GLN A 695 -0.38 39.86 -20.77
C GLN A 695 -0.58 41.08 -19.85
N ALA A 696 -0.51 42.29 -20.41
CA ALA A 696 -0.73 43.53 -19.68
C ALA A 696 -2.19 43.99 -19.73
N LEU A 697 -3.08 43.33 -20.49
CA LEU A 697 -4.53 43.62 -20.54
C LEU A 697 -5.29 42.85 -19.43
N PRO A 698 -6.51 43.29 -19.04
CA PRO A 698 -7.29 42.62 -17.98
C PRO A 698 -7.66 41.17 -18.35
N ALA A 699 -7.43 40.24 -17.43
CA ALA A 699 -7.83 38.83 -17.58
C ALA A 699 -9.17 38.49 -16.91
N LEU A 700 -9.63 39.33 -15.99
CA LEU A 700 -10.85 39.12 -15.20
C LEU A 700 -11.77 40.32 -15.30
N THR A 701 -13.07 40.07 -15.16
CA THR A 701 -14.10 41.11 -15.11
C THR A 701 -14.27 41.65 -13.69
N ASP A 702 -13.21 42.23 -13.12
CA ASP A 702 -13.21 42.81 -11.78
C ASP A 702 -12.49 44.17 -11.79
N ILE A 703 -13.21 45.23 -11.44
CA ILE A 703 -12.69 46.59 -11.44
C ILE A 703 -11.57 46.83 -10.42
N ASN A 704 -11.52 46.05 -9.34
CA ASN A 704 -10.46 46.15 -8.33
C ASN A 704 -9.09 45.68 -8.85
N THR A 705 -9.07 45.06 -10.04
CA THR A 705 -7.85 44.56 -10.68
C THR A 705 -7.26 45.54 -11.69
N PHE A 706 -7.81 46.76 -11.78
CA PHE A 706 -7.30 47.78 -12.69
C PHE A 706 -5.91 48.29 -12.25
N VAL A 707 -4.94 48.21 -13.15
CA VAL A 707 -3.56 48.67 -12.90
C VAL A 707 -3.04 49.52 -14.06
N SER A 708 -2.02 50.34 -13.80
CA SER A 708 -1.42 51.24 -14.80
C SER A 708 -0.88 50.52 -16.05
N ALA A 709 -0.43 49.27 -15.91
CA ALA A 709 0.00 48.44 -17.03
C ALA A 709 -1.14 48.22 -18.06
N GLN A 710 -2.38 48.06 -17.59
CA GLN A 710 -3.55 47.88 -18.45
C GLN A 710 -3.89 49.16 -19.21
N GLN A 711 -3.74 50.32 -18.59
CA GLN A 711 -3.92 51.61 -19.28
C GLN A 711 -2.95 51.75 -20.46
N MET A 712 -1.68 51.40 -20.25
CA MET A 712 -0.66 51.47 -21.30
C MET A 712 -0.92 50.46 -22.41
N ALA A 713 -1.30 49.23 -22.06
CA ALA A 713 -1.64 48.19 -23.02
C ALA A 713 -2.85 48.56 -23.89
N VAL A 714 -3.92 49.08 -23.28
CA VAL A 714 -5.10 49.60 -23.99
C VAL A 714 -4.72 50.73 -24.93
N THR A 715 -3.87 51.65 -24.48
CA THR A 715 -3.41 52.80 -25.28
C THR A 715 -2.61 52.34 -26.50
N GLN A 716 -1.66 51.42 -26.32
CA GLN A 716 -0.85 50.89 -27.44
C GLN A 716 -1.73 50.18 -28.46
N LEU A 717 -2.67 49.37 -28.01
CA LEU A 717 -3.59 48.67 -28.91
C LEU A 717 -4.53 49.65 -29.64
N ALA A 718 -5.07 50.65 -28.93
CA ALA A 718 -5.89 51.71 -29.53
C ALA A 718 -5.13 52.53 -30.59
N ILE A 719 -3.87 52.88 -30.32
CA ILE A 719 -3.00 53.55 -31.29
C ILE A 719 -2.88 52.70 -32.56
N GLU A 720 -2.63 51.40 -32.41
CA GLU A 720 -2.42 50.54 -33.59
C GLU A 720 -3.69 50.34 -34.41
N TYR A 721 -4.84 50.17 -33.75
CA TYR A 721 -6.13 50.15 -34.44
C TYR A 721 -6.42 51.45 -35.21
N CYS A 722 -6.08 52.60 -34.64
CA CYS A 722 -6.23 53.89 -35.31
C CYS A 722 -5.20 54.11 -36.44
N ASN A 723 -3.99 53.58 -36.30
CA ASN A 723 -2.99 53.57 -37.37
C ASN A 723 -3.51 52.78 -38.57
N ALA A 724 -3.96 51.55 -38.34
CA ALA A 724 -4.51 50.67 -39.38
C ALA A 724 -5.75 51.31 -40.04
N LEU A 725 -6.65 51.91 -39.24
CA LEU A 725 -7.83 52.62 -39.75
C LEU A 725 -7.47 53.79 -40.69
N VAL A 726 -6.57 54.69 -40.25
CA VAL A 726 -6.27 55.92 -41.01
C VAL A 726 -5.34 55.65 -42.20
N ASN A 727 -4.52 54.60 -42.15
CA ASN A 727 -3.66 54.21 -43.27
C ASN A 727 -4.43 53.53 -44.41
N ASP A 728 -5.57 52.90 -44.12
CA ASP A 728 -6.43 52.32 -45.14
C ASP A 728 -7.39 53.39 -45.69
N VAL A 729 -7.24 53.70 -46.98
CA VAL A 729 -8.01 54.75 -47.66
C VAL A 729 -9.52 54.44 -47.65
N THR A 730 -9.90 53.17 -47.74
CA THR A 730 -11.31 52.76 -47.77
C THR A 730 -11.92 52.87 -46.38
N LEU A 731 -11.24 52.33 -45.36
CA LEU A 731 -11.71 52.37 -43.99
C LEU A 731 -11.78 53.81 -43.46
N ARG A 732 -10.76 54.64 -43.70
CA ARG A 732 -10.75 56.03 -43.22
C ARG A 732 -11.83 56.89 -43.88
N GLN A 733 -12.11 56.72 -45.17
CA GLN A 733 -13.19 57.45 -45.85
C GLN A 733 -14.57 57.00 -45.34
N SER A 734 -14.71 55.72 -45.01
CA SER A 734 -15.94 55.20 -44.42
C SER A 734 -16.14 55.66 -42.98
N PHE A 735 -15.06 55.80 -42.20
CA PHE A 735 -15.12 56.18 -40.79
C PHE A 735 -15.24 57.70 -40.60
N PHE A 736 -14.57 58.48 -41.43
CA PHE A 736 -14.54 59.95 -41.38
C PHE A 736 -15.14 60.56 -42.67
N PRO A 737 -16.47 60.43 -42.88
CA PRO A 737 -17.10 60.83 -44.13
C PRO A 737 -16.97 62.33 -44.36
N GLY A 738 -16.45 62.72 -45.52
CA GLY A 738 -16.34 64.11 -45.96
C GLY A 738 -15.11 64.87 -45.46
N PHE A 739 -14.27 64.27 -44.60
CA PHE A 739 -13.03 64.90 -44.15
C PHE A 739 -11.92 64.80 -45.23
N ASP A 740 -11.29 65.92 -45.57
CA ASP A 740 -10.24 65.97 -46.59
C ASP A 740 -8.84 65.71 -45.98
N PHE A 741 -8.40 64.45 -46.05
CA PHE A 741 -7.06 64.03 -45.63
C PHE A 741 -5.93 64.55 -46.54
N THR A 742 -6.23 65.11 -47.72
CA THR A 742 -5.21 65.64 -48.64
C THR A 742 -4.84 67.09 -48.35
N SER A 743 -5.65 67.78 -47.55
CA SER A 743 -5.41 69.15 -47.11
C SER A 743 -4.27 69.23 -46.10
N SER A 744 -3.54 70.35 -46.16
CA SER A 744 -2.47 70.64 -45.20
C SER A 744 -3.07 70.74 -43.79
N VAL A 745 -2.29 70.42 -42.75
CA VAL A 745 -2.78 70.46 -41.36
C VAL A 745 -3.29 71.85 -40.93
N ASN A 746 -2.80 72.93 -41.57
CA ASN A 746 -3.24 74.30 -41.31
C ASN A 746 -4.66 74.57 -41.84
N ASP A 747 -5.07 73.85 -42.89
CA ASP A 747 -6.34 74.06 -43.59
C ASP A 747 -7.36 72.96 -43.27
N ALA A 748 -6.91 71.73 -42.98
CA ALA A 748 -7.76 70.55 -42.81
C ALA A 748 -8.68 70.61 -41.57
N PHE A 749 -8.42 71.51 -40.61
CA PHE A 749 -9.12 71.55 -39.31
C PHE A 749 -9.75 72.91 -38.98
N VAL A 750 -10.17 73.67 -40.00
CA VAL A 750 -10.92 74.94 -39.82
C VAL A 750 -12.28 74.65 -39.16
N LEU A 751 -12.84 75.64 -38.44
CA LEU A 751 -14.11 75.52 -37.71
C LEU A 751 -15.25 75.04 -38.64
N GLY A 752 -15.64 73.77 -38.49
CA GLY A 752 -16.59 73.05 -39.35
C GLY A 752 -16.10 71.63 -39.66
N ASP A 753 -14.85 71.51 -40.10
CA ASP A 753 -14.27 70.24 -40.55
C ASP A 753 -13.80 69.34 -39.40
N ARG A 754 -13.55 69.90 -38.21
CA ARG A 754 -13.24 69.14 -36.99
C ARG A 754 -14.36 68.17 -36.59
N SER A 755 -15.61 68.59 -36.76
CA SER A 755 -16.79 67.77 -36.44
C SER A 755 -16.87 66.51 -37.31
N LEU A 756 -16.31 66.56 -38.53
CA LEU A 756 -16.21 65.40 -39.43
C LEU A 756 -15.25 64.34 -38.88
N VAL A 757 -14.40 64.68 -37.90
CA VAL A 757 -13.51 63.75 -37.20
C VAL A 757 -14.03 63.41 -35.80
N THR A 758 -14.42 64.41 -35.00
CA THR A 758 -14.82 64.19 -33.60
C THR A 758 -16.17 63.50 -33.46
N SER A 759 -17.16 63.82 -34.29
CA SER A 759 -18.51 63.26 -34.16
C SER A 759 -18.57 61.77 -34.51
N PRO A 760 -17.92 61.26 -35.58
CA PRO A 760 -17.83 59.81 -35.82
C PRO A 760 -17.14 59.06 -34.69
N LEU A 761 -16.05 59.61 -34.13
CA LEU A 761 -15.35 59.01 -32.99
C LEU A 761 -16.24 58.91 -31.75
N TYR A 762 -16.98 59.98 -31.43
CA TYR A 762 -17.94 59.94 -30.33
C TYR A 762 -19.01 58.87 -30.56
N ASN A 763 -19.68 58.91 -31.72
CA ASN A 763 -20.81 58.03 -32.02
C ASN A 763 -20.45 56.54 -32.08
N LYS A 764 -19.21 56.21 -32.45
CA LYS A 764 -18.73 54.82 -32.54
C LYS A 764 -18.17 54.29 -31.23
N THR A 765 -17.73 55.16 -30.33
CA THR A 765 -16.98 54.76 -29.13
C THR A 765 -17.79 54.89 -27.86
N MET A 766 -18.60 55.94 -27.74
CA MET A 766 -19.32 56.25 -26.51
C MET A 766 -20.64 55.49 -26.48
N ASN A 767 -21.00 55.00 -25.29
CA ASN A 767 -22.27 54.31 -25.09
C ASN A 767 -23.42 55.31 -25.09
N SER A 768 -24.65 54.85 -25.35
CA SER A 768 -25.86 55.66 -25.20
C SER A 768 -26.49 55.45 -23.81
N ASN A 769 -27.08 56.49 -23.22
CA ASN A 769 -27.92 56.42 -22.01
C ASN A 769 -27.22 56.00 -20.69
N LEU A 770 -25.91 56.21 -20.54
CA LEU A 770 -25.24 56.02 -19.24
C LEU A 770 -25.34 57.29 -18.38
N LEU A 771 -25.70 57.14 -17.09
CA LEU A 771 -25.84 58.25 -16.15
C LEU A 771 -24.51 58.90 -15.72
N SER A 772 -23.39 58.19 -15.89
CA SER A 772 -22.06 58.57 -15.39
C SER A 772 -20.97 58.60 -16.48
N GLN A 773 -21.28 59.11 -17.67
CA GLN A 773 -20.31 59.29 -18.76
C GLN A 773 -20.28 60.75 -19.22
N ALA A 774 -19.16 61.15 -19.84
CA ALA A 774 -19.04 62.48 -20.44
C ALA A 774 -20.06 62.69 -21.57
N THR A 775 -20.61 63.90 -21.66
CA THR A 775 -21.53 64.31 -22.71
C THR A 775 -20.82 64.42 -24.06
N SER A 776 -21.57 64.38 -25.17
CA SER A 776 -21.01 64.57 -26.51
C SER A 776 -20.24 65.89 -26.63
N ALA A 777 -20.79 66.97 -26.07
CA ALA A 777 -20.16 68.29 -26.08
C ALA A 777 -18.81 68.31 -25.33
N GLU A 778 -18.72 67.62 -24.19
CA GLU A 778 -17.46 67.54 -23.42
C GLU A 778 -16.39 66.73 -24.15
N VAL A 779 -16.77 65.58 -24.73
CA VAL A 779 -15.84 64.73 -25.49
C VAL A 779 -15.37 65.44 -26.76
N GLU A 780 -16.28 66.02 -27.55
CA GLU A 780 -15.92 66.74 -28.78
C GLU A 780 -15.05 67.98 -28.48
N THR A 781 -15.30 68.67 -27.36
CA THR A 781 -14.46 69.78 -26.91
C THR A 781 -13.05 69.31 -26.56
N GLU A 782 -12.89 68.23 -25.79
CA GLU A 782 -11.56 67.76 -25.42
C GLU A 782 -10.78 67.19 -26.61
N LEU A 783 -11.45 66.47 -27.52
CA LEU A 783 -10.82 66.02 -28.77
C LEU A 783 -10.40 67.22 -29.65
N SER A 784 -11.20 68.28 -29.69
CA SER A 784 -10.85 69.52 -30.41
C SER A 784 -9.65 70.23 -29.77
N ASN A 785 -9.60 70.30 -28.43
CA ASN A 785 -8.44 70.85 -27.71
C ASN A 785 -7.17 70.01 -27.99
N LEU A 786 -7.30 68.68 -28.09
CA LEU A 786 -6.19 67.82 -28.47
C LEU A 786 -5.72 68.12 -29.90
N MET A 787 -6.65 68.31 -30.84
CA MET A 787 -6.29 68.74 -32.21
C MET A 787 -5.53 70.07 -32.19
N ASP A 788 -5.96 71.07 -31.41
CA ASP A 788 -5.25 72.36 -31.30
C ASP A 788 -3.81 72.19 -30.85
N ARG A 789 -3.57 71.32 -29.85
CA ARG A 789 -2.22 70.99 -29.38
C ARG A 789 -1.38 70.33 -30.47
N LEU A 790 -1.99 69.49 -31.31
CA LEU A 790 -1.27 68.68 -32.31
C LEU A 790 -1.10 69.35 -33.68
N ILE A 791 -1.94 70.33 -34.03
CA ILE A 791 -1.87 71.09 -35.30
C ILE A 791 -0.70 72.08 -35.31
N THR A 792 -0.21 72.50 -34.14
CA THR A 792 0.96 73.37 -34.06
C THR A 792 2.24 72.71 -34.59
N CYS A 793 2.94 73.41 -35.47
CA CYS A 793 4.27 73.05 -35.98
C CYS A 793 5.27 74.13 -35.57
N ASP A 794 6.53 73.76 -35.35
CA ASP A 794 7.57 74.70 -34.95
C ASP A 794 7.71 75.81 -36.00
N ALA A 795 7.88 77.07 -35.55
CA ALA A 795 7.85 78.28 -36.37
C ALA A 795 8.92 78.33 -37.46
N THR A 796 9.86 77.38 -37.48
CA THR A 796 10.97 77.28 -38.43
C THR A 796 10.90 76.10 -39.39
N SER A 797 9.85 75.25 -39.33
CA SER A 797 9.65 74.11 -40.25
C SER A 797 8.19 73.95 -40.66
N SER A 798 7.91 73.81 -41.96
CA SER A 798 6.61 73.35 -42.44
C SER A 798 6.34 71.93 -41.95
N CYS A 799 5.12 71.67 -41.48
CA CYS A 799 4.70 70.33 -41.06
C CYS A 799 4.96 69.29 -42.16
N SER A 800 5.23 68.04 -41.77
CA SER A 800 5.29 66.94 -42.72
C SER A 800 3.95 66.77 -43.45
N ASN A 801 4.00 66.29 -44.70
CA ASN A 801 2.79 66.14 -45.53
C ASN A 801 1.77 65.14 -44.95
N ASP A 802 2.20 64.26 -44.06
CA ASP A 802 1.37 63.28 -43.34
C ASP A 802 0.82 63.80 -42.00
N ARG A 803 1.09 65.06 -41.63
CA ARG A 803 0.72 65.60 -40.31
C ARG A 803 -0.78 65.55 -40.05
N THR A 804 -1.61 65.79 -41.06
CA THR A 804 -3.08 65.67 -40.96
C THR A 804 -3.50 64.27 -40.52
N GLU A 805 -2.90 63.22 -41.11
CA GLU A 805 -3.17 61.83 -40.76
C GLU A 805 -2.68 61.50 -39.34
N ILE A 806 -1.51 62.01 -38.95
CA ILE A 806 -0.96 61.83 -37.59
C ILE A 806 -1.88 62.44 -36.52
N VAL A 807 -2.42 63.64 -36.78
CA VAL A 807 -3.39 64.28 -35.85
C VAL A 807 -4.64 63.42 -35.72
N VAL A 808 -5.20 62.93 -36.82
CA VAL A 808 -6.41 62.07 -36.77
C VAL A 808 -6.12 60.75 -36.06
N LYS A 809 -4.98 60.11 -36.29
CA LYS A 809 -4.56 58.88 -35.57
C LYS A 809 -4.49 59.10 -34.07
N ALA A 810 -3.86 60.19 -33.63
CA ALA A 810 -3.72 60.51 -32.21
C ALA A 810 -5.07 60.81 -31.54
N VAL A 811 -5.94 61.56 -32.20
CA VAL A 811 -7.29 61.86 -31.70
C VAL A 811 -8.15 60.60 -31.65
N CYS A 812 -8.07 59.75 -32.68
CA CYS A 812 -8.73 58.45 -32.70
C CYS A 812 -8.29 57.58 -31.52
N ALA A 813 -6.99 57.48 -31.27
CA ALA A 813 -6.46 56.64 -30.20
C ALA A 813 -6.91 57.14 -28.82
N ALA A 814 -6.89 58.46 -28.61
CA ALA A 814 -7.39 59.09 -27.39
C ALA A 814 -8.90 58.86 -27.20
N ALA A 815 -9.67 58.88 -28.29
CA ALA A 815 -11.09 58.57 -28.24
C ALA A 815 -11.33 57.10 -27.90
N ILE A 816 -10.75 56.14 -28.61
CA ILE A 816 -11.12 54.71 -28.46
C ILE A 816 -10.46 54.01 -27.26
N GLY A 817 -9.35 54.55 -26.74
CA GLY A 817 -8.65 54.07 -25.54
C GLY A 817 -9.26 54.54 -24.21
N ASN A 818 -10.55 54.85 -24.17
CA ASN A 818 -11.21 55.48 -23.02
C ASN A 818 -11.90 54.48 -22.06
N ALA A 819 -12.31 54.97 -20.88
CA ALA A 819 -12.97 54.16 -19.85
C ALA A 819 -14.35 53.58 -20.28
N GLY A 820 -15.12 54.28 -21.11
CA GLY A 820 -16.37 53.78 -21.69
C GLY A 820 -16.18 52.60 -22.64
N MET A 821 -15.00 52.46 -23.26
CA MET A 821 -14.62 51.24 -23.98
C MET A 821 -14.25 50.12 -23.00
N LEU A 822 -13.50 50.44 -21.95
CA LEU A 822 -12.90 49.46 -21.04
C LEU A 822 -13.87 48.87 -19.99
N LEU A 823 -14.80 49.68 -19.48
CA LEU A 823 -15.75 49.26 -18.43
C LEU A 823 -16.95 48.49 -19.02
N GLN A 824 -17.52 47.59 -18.22
CA GLN A 824 -18.73 46.82 -18.55
C GLN A 824 -19.61 46.57 -17.33
#